data_AF-A0A093VQC4-F1
#
_entry.id   AF-A0A093VQC4-F1
#
_cell.length_a   1.000
_cell.length_b   1.000
_cell.length_c   1.000
_cell.angle_alpha   90.00
_cell.angle_beta   90.00
_cell.angle_gamma   90.00
#
_symmetry.space_group_name_H-M   'P 1'
#
loop_
_entity.id
_entity.type
_entity.pdbx_description
1 polymer ?
#
loop_
_entity_poly.entity_id
_entity_poly.type
_entity_poly.pdbx_seq_one_letter_code
_entity_poly.pdbx_strand_id
1 'polypeptide(L)'
;MMLELDPSLSVVCSSKIGNVGLLERENATILNASILSLARKTARAFCKAMKDLQLHCPLFLTQNDGTLTDAATAAELPIKTFASGPTNSLTGAAYLANLDRGMGNEEIAADTQILVMDIGGTTTDVCALLPSGFPRKAPNFVEVGGVRTAFSIPEVLSVGLGGGSLVRVDEALDTVAVGPDSVGHRLGSDALVFGGNIMTSTDIVVASGNADLGDASKVKHIPDTVLVKARDKIKRILERTIDDMKISDLPVTLLLVGGGSIVCAESLNGVAKCIIPPHHDSANAVGAAIAKVSGEIDVIEILENRDERAVVEAAKQQAIQAAIARGADKDDAKVVEVEKIPLQYVTNKAIRLVVKAVGKLSTANFEGNSVSDQSANTDWMSNDQEISNQQTGDQKASATPKDATLPASTKDLTPIQFDSYKPEVVNNVWYLSAIDLEFIATGTGVLGTGGGGPSYLQYLQCLHWLRSPESKGRMRVVAPEYMKDTDVCVFGSWYGAPSVSSERLPAGTEIMTAINYSVQLSKHSHFEAVIADEIGGGNGMSTFPTSSFYDIPVIDGDLMGRAYPTMEHGTPYVYGYPITPCTLADAKQNVGVVMNAESNSRVEGMLRSQCVNLGLKTAVAAVPLSCDIIKEYCIPNTVSQAWYIGRAVHQARRSKTDIVKSIFATSPGKLLYSGKIIDVKRDVSRGYTMGQCTIEPLTGDEIENISTTQSTDEQKEKRCIVIPFQNEFLYAASHLRARSGWRGHWISGIAIWTQSGCDRYGSTSFMDGG
;
A
#
# COMPACT_ATOMS: atom_id res chain seq x y z
N MET A 1 -7.66 12.03 -32.11
CA MET A 1 -6.49 12.91 -32.31
C MET A 1 -5.18 12.14 -32.44
N MET A 2 -4.56 11.57 -31.38
CA MET A 2 -3.25 10.89 -31.53
C MET A 2 -3.28 9.77 -32.56
N LEU A 3 -4.26 8.86 -32.47
CA LEU A 3 -4.45 7.76 -33.44
C LEU A 3 -4.90 8.24 -34.84
N GLU A 4 -5.44 9.45 -34.96
CA GLU A 4 -5.77 10.03 -36.28
C GLU A 4 -4.51 10.59 -36.97
N LEU A 5 -3.54 11.07 -36.18
CA LEU A 5 -2.26 11.57 -36.68
C LEU A 5 -1.31 10.42 -37.01
N ASP A 6 -1.29 9.39 -36.18
CA ASP A 6 -0.49 8.18 -36.39
C ASP A 6 -1.23 6.95 -35.82
N PRO A 7 -1.87 6.14 -36.69
CA PRO A 7 -2.54 4.91 -36.30
C PRO A 7 -1.60 3.83 -35.72
N SER A 8 -0.28 3.93 -35.91
CA SER A 8 0.69 2.95 -35.39
C SER A 8 0.99 3.12 -33.90
N LEU A 9 0.61 4.26 -33.31
CA LEU A 9 0.84 4.53 -31.91
C LEU A 9 0.02 3.60 -31.01
N SER A 10 0.66 3.08 -29.97
CA SER A 10 -0.04 2.41 -28.88
C SER A 10 -0.45 3.43 -27.82
N VAL A 11 -1.76 3.63 -27.65
CA VAL A 11 -2.32 4.59 -26.70
C VAL A 11 -2.98 3.85 -25.54
N VAL A 12 -2.48 4.05 -24.33
CA VAL A 12 -3.07 3.51 -23.10
C VAL A 12 -3.80 4.62 -22.35
N CYS A 13 -5.10 4.44 -22.11
CA CYS A 13 -5.88 5.37 -21.32
C CYS A 13 -5.88 4.95 -19.84
N SER A 14 -5.43 5.85 -18.96
CA SER A 14 -5.32 5.58 -17.53
C SER A 14 -6.66 5.25 -16.86
N SER A 15 -7.76 5.79 -17.38
CA SER A 15 -9.13 5.49 -16.95
C SER A 15 -9.58 4.04 -17.18
N LYS A 16 -8.86 3.24 -18.00
CA LYS A 16 -9.12 1.81 -18.20
C LYS A 16 -8.30 0.90 -17.27
N ILE A 17 -7.28 1.47 -16.61
CA ILE A 17 -6.25 0.73 -15.88
C ILE A 17 -6.56 0.68 -14.39
N GLY A 18 -6.58 1.84 -13.73
CA GLY A 18 -6.62 1.96 -12.27
C GLY A 18 -7.77 2.83 -11.78
N ASN A 19 -8.04 2.71 -10.48
CA ASN A 19 -9.10 3.43 -9.80
C ASN A 19 -8.59 4.81 -9.32
N VAL A 20 -9.22 5.36 -8.29
CA VAL A 20 -8.83 6.64 -7.68
C VAL A 20 -7.41 6.60 -7.13
N GLY A 21 -6.70 7.72 -7.24
CA GLY A 21 -5.27 7.88 -7.00
C GLY A 21 -4.57 8.23 -8.32
N LEU A 22 -4.36 9.52 -8.59
CA LEU A 22 -3.81 9.99 -9.86
C LEU A 22 -2.40 9.44 -10.09
N LEU A 23 -1.52 9.51 -9.09
CA LEU A 23 -0.14 9.03 -9.21
C LEU A 23 -0.08 7.51 -9.36
N GLU A 24 -0.84 6.78 -8.54
CA GLU A 24 -0.88 5.32 -8.59
C GLU A 24 -1.46 4.80 -9.91
N ARG A 25 -2.47 5.50 -10.44
CA ARG A 25 -3.09 5.20 -11.73
C ARG A 25 -2.17 5.56 -12.89
N GLU A 26 -1.47 6.68 -12.83
CA GLU A 26 -0.43 7.05 -13.80
C GLU A 26 0.69 6.00 -13.82
N ASN A 27 1.22 5.64 -12.66
CA ASN A 27 2.25 4.61 -12.51
C ASN A 27 1.82 3.27 -13.10
N ALA A 28 0.61 2.80 -12.79
CA ALA A 28 0.08 1.56 -13.35
C ALA A 28 -0.09 1.64 -14.88
N THR A 29 -0.46 2.83 -15.40
CA THR A 29 -0.60 3.07 -16.84
C THR A 29 0.75 3.01 -17.55
N ILE A 30 1.78 3.62 -16.97
CA ILE A 30 3.15 3.58 -17.49
C ILE A 30 3.68 2.14 -17.46
N LEU A 31 3.47 1.42 -16.35
CA LEU A 31 3.87 0.01 -16.25
C LEU A 31 3.16 -0.85 -17.29
N ASN A 32 1.84 -0.70 -17.46
CA ASN A 32 1.09 -1.39 -18.51
C ASN A 32 1.66 -1.12 -19.90
N ALA A 33 1.88 0.16 -20.22
CA ALA A 33 2.45 0.58 -21.50
C ALA A 33 3.84 -0.03 -21.74
N SER A 34 4.67 -0.11 -20.71
CA SER A 34 6.04 -0.66 -20.80
C SER A 34 6.10 -2.15 -21.15
N ILE A 35 5.03 -2.91 -20.88
CA ILE A 35 4.98 -4.37 -21.10
C ILE A 35 4.02 -4.77 -22.24
N LEU A 36 3.37 -3.82 -22.92
CA LEU A 36 2.42 -4.09 -24.01
C LEU A 36 3.01 -4.96 -25.13
N SER A 37 4.24 -4.65 -25.57
CA SER A 37 4.88 -5.38 -26.67
C SER A 37 5.09 -6.86 -26.33
N LEU A 38 5.54 -7.13 -25.10
CA LEU A 38 5.70 -8.49 -24.58
C LEU A 38 4.35 -9.21 -24.47
N ALA A 39 3.32 -8.52 -23.99
CA ALA A 39 1.98 -9.07 -23.84
C ALA A 39 1.39 -9.47 -25.20
N ARG A 40 1.44 -8.57 -26.19
CA ARG A 40 0.98 -8.83 -27.56
C ARG A 40 1.74 -9.99 -28.19
N LYS A 41 3.07 -10.03 -28.07
CA LYS A 41 3.89 -11.16 -28.54
C LYS A 41 3.46 -12.48 -27.90
N THR A 42 3.22 -12.47 -26.60
CA THR A 42 2.82 -13.66 -25.82
C THR A 42 1.42 -14.16 -26.24
N ALA A 43 0.44 -13.25 -26.32
CA ALA A 43 -0.91 -13.59 -26.78
C ALA A 43 -0.90 -14.16 -28.22
N ARG A 44 -0.15 -13.53 -29.14
CA ARG A 44 0.02 -14.03 -30.52
C ARG A 44 0.65 -15.42 -30.54
N ALA A 45 1.65 -15.68 -29.69
CA ALA A 45 2.30 -16.99 -29.61
C ALA A 45 1.33 -18.09 -29.15
N PHE A 46 0.49 -17.81 -28.14
CA PHE A 46 -0.56 -18.75 -27.72
C PHE A 46 -1.59 -19.00 -28.81
N CYS A 47 -2.12 -17.95 -29.45
CA CYS A 47 -3.07 -18.11 -30.56
C CYS A 47 -2.48 -18.92 -31.72
N LYS A 48 -1.20 -18.67 -32.07
CA LYS A 48 -0.47 -19.44 -33.08
C LYS A 48 -0.34 -20.90 -32.67
N ALA A 49 0.07 -21.19 -31.44
CA ALA A 49 0.19 -22.55 -30.93
C ALA A 49 -1.15 -23.30 -30.93
N MET A 50 -2.25 -22.65 -30.53
CA MET A 50 -3.59 -23.23 -30.60
C MET A 50 -4.01 -23.56 -32.04
N LYS A 51 -3.70 -22.67 -32.98
CA LYS A 51 -3.97 -22.89 -34.41
C LYS A 51 -3.14 -24.04 -34.97
N ASP A 52 -1.84 -24.08 -34.65
CA ASP A 52 -0.92 -25.13 -35.10
C ASP A 52 -1.34 -26.51 -34.52
N LEU A 53 -1.94 -26.52 -33.31
CA LEU A 53 -2.54 -27.70 -32.68
C LEU A 53 -4.00 -27.99 -33.09
N GLN A 54 -4.58 -27.20 -34.00
CA GLN A 54 -5.97 -27.33 -34.47
C GLN A 54 -7.04 -27.26 -33.34
N LEU A 55 -6.79 -26.45 -32.32
CA LEU A 55 -7.76 -26.20 -31.25
C LEU A 55 -8.77 -25.14 -31.67
N HIS A 56 -10.06 -25.42 -31.47
CA HIS A 56 -11.18 -24.55 -31.87
C HIS A 56 -11.82 -23.75 -30.73
N CYS A 57 -11.29 -23.85 -29.51
CA CYS A 57 -11.79 -23.13 -28.35
C CYS A 57 -11.23 -21.69 -28.25
N PRO A 58 -11.97 -20.77 -27.61
CA PRO A 58 -11.47 -19.43 -27.32
C PRO A 58 -10.30 -19.46 -26.33
N LEU A 59 -9.39 -18.49 -26.45
CA LEU A 59 -8.30 -18.30 -25.49
C LEU A 59 -8.70 -17.27 -24.43
N PHE A 60 -8.79 -17.73 -23.19
CA PHE A 60 -8.91 -16.89 -22.00
C PHE A 60 -7.64 -16.95 -21.16
N LEU A 61 -7.34 -15.83 -20.50
CA LEU A 61 -6.25 -15.69 -19.53
C LEU A 61 -6.84 -15.28 -18.19
N THR A 62 -6.16 -15.67 -17.11
CA THR A 62 -6.57 -15.27 -15.77
C THR A 62 -6.01 -13.91 -15.40
N GLN A 63 -6.88 -13.09 -14.82
CA GLN A 63 -6.54 -11.82 -14.24
C GLN A 63 -6.01 -12.00 -12.81
N ASN A 64 -5.33 -10.97 -12.33
CA ASN A 64 -4.77 -10.88 -11.00
C ASN A 64 -5.84 -10.94 -9.89
N ASP A 65 -7.09 -10.62 -10.19
CA ASP A 65 -8.23 -10.74 -9.27
C ASP A 65 -8.95 -12.10 -9.32
N GLY A 66 -8.42 -13.06 -10.09
CA GLY A 66 -8.93 -14.43 -10.20
C GLY A 66 -10.04 -14.60 -11.23
N THR A 67 -10.29 -13.57 -12.05
CA THR A 67 -11.34 -13.59 -13.08
C THR A 67 -10.76 -13.80 -14.47
N LEU A 68 -11.59 -14.16 -15.45
CA LEU A 68 -11.17 -14.40 -16.83
C LEU A 68 -11.21 -13.13 -17.67
N THR A 69 -10.22 -12.98 -18.55
CA THR A 69 -10.18 -12.00 -19.63
C THR A 69 -9.82 -12.69 -20.95
N ASP A 70 -10.37 -12.22 -22.06
CA ASP A 70 -10.01 -12.76 -23.38
C ASP A 70 -8.59 -12.32 -23.78
N ALA A 71 -7.97 -13.05 -24.70
CA ALA A 71 -6.60 -12.81 -25.13
C ALA A 71 -6.38 -11.40 -25.72
N ALA A 72 -7.36 -10.83 -26.41
CA ALA A 72 -7.23 -9.49 -27.01
C ALA A 72 -7.23 -8.41 -25.92
N THR A 73 -8.15 -8.49 -24.97
CA THR A 73 -8.17 -7.58 -23.81
C THR A 73 -6.90 -7.71 -22.96
N ALA A 74 -6.42 -8.94 -22.72
CA ALA A 74 -5.17 -9.18 -21.99
C ALA A 74 -3.94 -8.58 -22.67
N ALA A 75 -3.91 -8.56 -24.01
CA ALA A 75 -2.82 -7.96 -24.78
C ALA A 75 -2.77 -6.43 -24.66
N GLU A 76 -3.91 -5.78 -24.39
CA GLU A 76 -4.02 -4.32 -24.20
C GLU A 76 -3.92 -3.90 -22.72
N LEU A 77 -4.29 -4.78 -21.80
CA LEU A 77 -4.25 -4.54 -20.35
C LEU A 77 -3.42 -5.60 -19.59
N PRO A 78 -2.17 -5.88 -19.98
CA PRO A 78 -1.35 -6.92 -19.33
C PRO A 78 -1.07 -6.69 -17.84
N ILE A 79 -1.19 -5.44 -17.36
CA ILE A 79 -1.06 -5.18 -15.92
C ILE A 79 -2.13 -5.93 -15.11
N LYS A 80 -3.30 -6.22 -15.71
CA LYS A 80 -4.38 -6.99 -15.07
C LYS A 80 -4.14 -8.49 -15.08
N THR A 81 -3.17 -9.00 -15.83
CA THR A 81 -2.76 -10.42 -15.79
C THR A 81 -1.45 -10.61 -15.01
N PHE A 82 -0.85 -9.51 -14.54
CA PHE A 82 0.34 -9.52 -13.72
C PHE A 82 0.09 -10.24 -12.39
N ALA A 83 0.96 -11.19 -12.04
CA ALA A 83 0.86 -11.97 -10.81
C ALA A 83 -0.51 -12.67 -10.60
N SER A 84 -1.14 -13.17 -11.67
CA SER A 84 -2.34 -14.02 -11.57
C SER A 84 -2.07 -15.41 -11.00
N GLY A 85 -0.80 -15.84 -10.98
CA GLY A 85 -0.35 -17.13 -10.46
C GLY A 85 -0.83 -17.38 -9.03
N PRO A 86 -0.43 -16.56 -8.04
CA PRO A 86 -0.92 -16.69 -6.68
C PRO A 86 -2.45 -16.78 -6.62
N THR A 87 -3.17 -15.90 -7.31
CA THR A 87 -4.65 -15.90 -7.32
C THR A 87 -5.27 -17.20 -7.82
N ASN A 88 -4.67 -17.80 -8.85
CA ASN A 88 -5.08 -19.09 -9.36
C ASN A 88 -4.82 -20.18 -8.32
N SER A 89 -3.63 -20.22 -7.72
CA SER A 89 -3.32 -21.20 -6.68
C SER A 89 -4.29 -21.10 -5.50
N LEU A 90 -4.70 -19.88 -5.13
CA LEU A 90 -5.69 -19.62 -4.09
C LEU A 90 -7.06 -20.22 -4.39
N THR A 91 -7.62 -19.82 -5.53
CA THR A 91 -8.95 -20.27 -5.95
C THR A 91 -8.98 -21.77 -6.21
N GLY A 92 -7.91 -22.31 -6.80
CA GLY A 92 -7.74 -23.74 -7.00
C GLY A 92 -7.61 -24.52 -5.69
N ALA A 93 -6.86 -24.00 -4.71
CA ALA A 93 -6.74 -24.62 -3.39
C ALA A 93 -8.10 -24.70 -2.69
N ALA A 94 -8.87 -23.60 -2.71
CA ALA A 94 -10.22 -23.55 -2.13
C ALA A 94 -11.16 -24.58 -2.78
N TYR A 95 -11.12 -24.66 -4.12
CA TYR A 95 -11.91 -25.62 -4.88
C TYR A 95 -11.52 -27.07 -4.59
N LEU A 96 -10.22 -27.39 -4.58
CA LEU A 96 -9.71 -28.73 -4.28
C LEU A 96 -10.01 -29.14 -2.84
N ALA A 97 -10.06 -28.18 -1.91
CA ALA A 97 -10.47 -28.39 -0.52
C ALA A 97 -12.01 -28.51 -0.36
N ASN A 98 -12.78 -28.42 -1.44
CA ASN A 98 -14.26 -28.40 -1.46
C ASN A 98 -14.91 -27.27 -0.64
N LEU A 99 -14.20 -26.17 -0.42
CA LEU A 99 -14.72 -25.02 0.35
C LEU A 99 -15.86 -24.29 -0.38
N ASP A 100 -15.84 -24.29 -1.72
CA ASP A 100 -16.77 -23.50 -2.53
C ASP A 100 -18.18 -24.12 -2.68
N ARG A 101 -18.37 -25.38 -2.27
CA ARG A 101 -19.59 -26.14 -2.54
C ARG A 101 -20.61 -26.15 -1.41
N GLY A 102 -20.36 -25.45 -0.30
CA GLY A 102 -21.24 -25.45 0.88
C GLY A 102 -21.37 -26.82 1.58
N MET A 103 -20.79 -27.86 1.00
CA MET A 103 -20.55 -29.16 1.61
C MET A 103 -19.08 -29.21 2.03
N GLY A 104 -18.73 -28.37 3.00
CA GLY A 104 -17.52 -28.62 3.77
C GLY A 104 -17.75 -29.91 4.55
N ASN A 105 -16.74 -30.79 4.56
CA ASN A 105 -16.57 -31.72 5.68
C ASN A 105 -16.94 -31.00 6.98
N GLU A 106 -17.60 -31.68 7.91
CA GLU A 106 -17.96 -31.18 9.26
C GLU A 106 -16.77 -30.62 10.08
N GLU A 107 -15.57 -30.54 9.50
CA GLU A 107 -14.29 -30.26 10.12
C GLU A 107 -13.69 -28.87 9.82
N ILE A 108 -14.33 -27.99 9.05
CA ILE A 108 -13.86 -26.60 8.90
C ILE A 108 -14.84 -25.71 9.66
N ALA A 109 -14.47 -25.36 10.89
CA ALA A 109 -15.29 -24.54 11.76
C ALA A 109 -15.52 -23.16 11.12
N ALA A 110 -16.76 -22.68 11.22
CA ALA A 110 -17.19 -21.37 10.71
C ALA A 110 -16.35 -20.19 11.26
N ASP A 111 -15.63 -20.41 12.37
CA ASP A 111 -14.79 -19.43 13.06
C ASP A 111 -13.28 -19.70 12.86
N THR A 112 -12.83 -19.92 11.62
CA THR A 112 -11.40 -20.08 11.28
C THR A 112 -10.96 -19.16 10.14
N GLN A 113 -9.72 -18.67 10.21
CA GLN A 113 -9.09 -17.96 9.10
C GLN A 113 -8.53 -18.98 8.11
N ILE A 114 -8.82 -18.82 6.82
CA ILE A 114 -8.29 -19.70 5.79
C ILE A 114 -7.10 -18.99 5.13
N LEU A 115 -5.91 -19.56 5.28
CA LEU A 115 -4.72 -19.13 4.56
C LEU A 115 -4.39 -20.15 3.48
N VAL A 116 -3.94 -19.69 2.32
CA VAL A 116 -3.37 -20.55 1.29
C VAL A 116 -1.88 -20.28 1.24
N MET A 117 -1.08 -21.35 1.24
CA MET A 117 0.36 -21.29 1.09
C MET A 117 0.76 -22.15 -0.11
N ASP A 118 1.16 -21.48 -1.19
CA ASP A 118 1.68 -22.11 -2.40
C ASP A 118 3.21 -22.14 -2.31
N ILE A 119 3.78 -23.32 -2.08
CA ILE A 119 5.22 -23.52 -2.07
C ILE A 119 5.65 -24.07 -3.42
N GLY A 120 6.42 -23.26 -4.16
CA GLY A 120 7.03 -23.64 -5.42
C GLY A 120 8.48 -24.14 -5.28
N GLY A 121 9.18 -24.19 -6.41
CA GLY A 121 10.62 -24.50 -6.44
C GLY A 121 11.53 -23.34 -5.99
N THR A 122 11.02 -22.11 -5.96
CA THR A 122 11.83 -20.90 -5.70
C THR A 122 11.26 -20.07 -4.54
N THR A 123 9.94 -19.94 -4.50
CA THR A 123 9.22 -19.02 -3.61
C THR A 123 8.05 -19.72 -2.94
N THR A 124 7.66 -19.16 -1.79
CA THR A 124 6.44 -19.46 -1.06
C THR A 124 5.57 -18.24 -1.13
N ASP A 125 4.36 -18.37 -1.67
CA ASP A 125 3.36 -17.32 -1.73
C ASP A 125 2.23 -17.62 -0.75
N VAL A 126 1.96 -16.68 0.17
CA VAL A 126 0.91 -16.83 1.19
C VAL A 126 -0.12 -15.73 1.02
N CYS A 127 -1.39 -16.10 1.12
CA CYS A 127 -2.52 -15.18 1.02
C CYS A 127 -3.66 -15.64 1.93
N ALA A 128 -4.53 -14.71 2.32
CA ALA A 128 -5.77 -15.03 3.01
C ALA A 128 -6.96 -15.15 2.05
N LEU A 129 -7.82 -16.13 2.32
CA LEU A 129 -9.13 -16.27 1.68
C LEU A 129 -10.21 -15.65 2.57
N LEU A 130 -11.08 -14.86 1.93
CA LEU A 130 -12.29 -14.34 2.56
C LEU A 130 -13.36 -15.43 2.63
N PRO A 131 -14.36 -15.32 3.53
CA PRO A 131 -15.50 -16.24 3.58
C PRO A 131 -16.29 -16.35 2.26
N SER A 132 -16.16 -15.36 1.38
CA SER A 132 -16.74 -15.36 0.04
C SER A 132 -16.03 -16.30 -0.95
N GLY A 133 -14.89 -16.90 -0.57
CA GLY A 133 -14.01 -17.70 -1.43
C GLY A 133 -13.06 -16.88 -2.29
N PHE A 134 -13.10 -15.54 -2.18
CA PHE A 134 -12.19 -14.66 -2.89
C PHE A 134 -10.94 -14.34 -2.06
N PRO A 135 -9.79 -14.09 -2.71
CA PRO A 135 -8.62 -13.57 -2.03
C PRO A 135 -8.91 -12.24 -1.33
N ARG A 136 -8.27 -12.02 -0.19
CA ARG A 136 -8.21 -10.70 0.43
C ARG A 136 -7.42 -9.76 -0.47
N LYS A 137 -7.95 -8.56 -0.74
CA LYS A 137 -7.29 -7.52 -1.54
C LYS A 137 -6.24 -6.77 -0.72
N ALA A 138 -5.18 -6.31 -1.37
CA ALA A 138 -4.21 -5.42 -0.74
C ALA A 138 -4.83 -4.03 -0.43
N PRO A 139 -4.46 -3.40 0.71
CA PRO A 139 -4.97 -2.08 1.06
C PRO A 139 -4.33 -0.95 0.24
N ASN A 140 -5.12 0.08 -0.11
CA ASN A 140 -4.77 1.38 -0.72
C ASN A 140 -3.85 1.37 -1.96
N PHE A 141 -2.59 0.95 -1.83
CA PHE A 141 -1.62 0.85 -2.91
C PHE A 141 -0.72 -0.36 -2.71
N VAL A 142 -0.23 -0.91 -3.82
CA VAL A 142 0.80 -1.94 -3.83
C VAL A 142 2.06 -1.41 -4.50
N GLU A 143 3.22 -1.75 -3.94
CA GLU A 143 4.50 -1.41 -4.54
C GLU A 143 4.97 -2.53 -5.46
N VAL A 144 5.06 -2.23 -6.75
CA VAL A 144 5.58 -3.14 -7.78
C VAL A 144 6.89 -2.57 -8.29
N GLY A 145 8.00 -3.27 -8.06
CA GLY A 145 9.33 -2.80 -8.47
C GLY A 145 9.75 -1.48 -7.83
N GLY A 146 9.22 -1.16 -6.63
CA GLY A 146 9.46 0.12 -5.93
C GLY A 146 8.53 1.27 -6.37
N VAL A 147 7.51 0.98 -7.18
CA VAL A 147 6.55 1.97 -7.67
C VAL A 147 5.18 1.70 -7.07
N ARG A 148 4.55 2.71 -6.46
CA ARG A 148 3.19 2.62 -5.92
C ARG A 148 2.15 2.58 -7.03
N THR A 149 1.25 1.61 -6.95
CA THR A 149 0.19 1.36 -7.93
C THR A 149 -1.14 1.03 -7.23
N ALA A 150 -2.27 1.29 -7.89
CA ALA A 150 -3.61 1.13 -7.33
C ALA A 150 -4.54 0.39 -8.30
N PHE A 151 -4.23 -0.87 -8.55
CA PHE A 151 -5.11 -1.82 -9.25
C PHE A 151 -5.41 -3.02 -8.34
N SER A 152 -6.58 -3.63 -8.52
CA SER A 152 -7.09 -4.68 -7.62
C SER A 152 -6.27 -5.96 -7.73
N ILE A 153 -5.34 -6.19 -6.80
CA ILE A 153 -4.54 -7.42 -6.67
C ILE A 153 -4.79 -8.04 -5.28
N PRO A 154 -4.75 -9.38 -5.13
CA PRO A 154 -4.70 -10.00 -3.81
C PRO A 154 -3.50 -9.51 -3.00
N GLU A 155 -3.69 -9.46 -1.69
CA GLU A 155 -2.60 -9.32 -0.74
C GLU A 155 -1.82 -10.64 -0.70
N VAL A 156 -0.67 -10.64 -1.38
CA VAL A 156 0.23 -11.80 -1.45
C VAL A 156 1.53 -11.45 -0.73
N LEU A 157 1.89 -12.26 0.26
CA LEU A 157 3.21 -12.24 0.87
C LEU A 157 4.07 -13.32 0.22
N SER A 158 5.09 -12.89 -0.52
CA SER A 158 6.03 -13.79 -1.19
C SER A 158 7.35 -13.84 -0.44
N VAL A 159 7.84 -15.05 -0.18
CA VAL A 159 9.11 -15.29 0.52
C VAL A 159 10.00 -16.19 -0.33
N GLY A 160 11.30 -15.90 -0.37
CA GLY A 160 12.33 -16.68 -1.09
C GLY A 160 12.63 -18.02 -0.43
N LEU A 161 11.62 -18.86 -0.28
CA LEU A 161 11.71 -20.21 0.24
C LEU A 161 10.96 -21.14 -0.70
N GLY A 162 11.60 -22.19 -1.18
CA GLY A 162 10.99 -23.22 -2.00
C GLY A 162 11.85 -24.47 -2.01
N GLY A 163 11.51 -25.45 -2.84
CA GLY A 163 12.27 -26.71 -2.93
C GLY A 163 13.75 -26.49 -3.28
N GLY A 164 14.02 -25.56 -4.21
CA GLY A 164 15.37 -25.23 -4.68
C GLY A 164 16.11 -24.16 -3.89
N SER A 165 15.58 -23.68 -2.76
CA SER A 165 16.29 -22.68 -1.95
C SER A 165 17.59 -23.27 -1.43
N LEU A 166 18.68 -22.50 -1.58
CA LEU A 166 20.03 -22.94 -1.19
C LEU A 166 20.13 -23.06 0.32
N VAL A 167 20.80 -24.12 0.78
CA VAL A 167 21.17 -24.32 2.18
C VAL A 167 22.67 -24.13 2.32
N ARG A 168 23.08 -23.21 3.18
CA ARG A 168 24.48 -22.86 3.41
C ARG A 168 24.83 -23.09 4.87
N VAL A 169 25.97 -23.72 5.08
CA VAL A 169 26.54 -23.95 6.41
C VAL A 169 27.73 -23.01 6.58
N ASP A 170 27.71 -22.22 7.65
CA ASP A 170 28.88 -21.47 8.10
C ASP A 170 29.48 -22.23 9.29
N GLU A 171 30.58 -22.93 9.03
CA GLU A 171 31.28 -23.73 10.04
C GLU A 171 31.94 -22.86 11.12
N ALA A 172 32.36 -21.63 10.78
CA ALA A 172 33.03 -20.74 11.72
C ALA A 172 32.05 -20.16 12.76
N LEU A 173 30.81 -19.93 12.34
CA LEU A 173 29.74 -19.40 13.20
C LEU A 173 28.80 -20.49 13.73
N ASP A 174 28.96 -21.73 13.29
CA ASP A 174 28.05 -22.86 13.56
C ASP A 174 26.58 -22.51 13.22
N THR A 175 26.36 -21.87 12.07
CA THR A 175 25.02 -21.44 11.63
C THR A 175 24.62 -22.05 10.28
N VAL A 176 23.31 -22.20 10.08
CA VAL A 176 22.73 -22.66 8.81
C VAL A 176 21.78 -21.59 8.28
N ALA A 177 21.96 -21.21 7.02
CA ALA A 177 21.08 -20.31 6.30
C ALA A 177 20.32 -21.05 5.20
N VAL A 178 19.06 -20.68 4.99
CA VAL A 178 18.20 -21.21 3.93
C VAL A 178 17.66 -20.06 3.11
N GLY A 179 17.88 -20.09 1.79
CA GLY A 179 17.50 -19.02 0.88
C GLY A 179 18.25 -17.69 1.12
N PRO A 180 17.78 -16.56 0.55
CA PRO A 180 16.65 -16.47 -0.38
C PRO A 180 16.97 -16.98 -1.79
N ASP A 181 18.25 -17.21 -2.10
CA ASP A 181 18.68 -17.69 -3.41
C ASP A 181 18.17 -19.12 -3.68
N SER A 182 17.86 -19.41 -4.94
CA SER A 182 17.38 -20.72 -5.37
C SER A 182 18.02 -21.14 -6.69
N VAL A 183 18.16 -22.46 -6.89
CA VAL A 183 18.54 -23.06 -8.18
C VAL A 183 17.40 -23.01 -9.22
N GLY A 184 16.17 -22.69 -8.79
CA GLY A 184 15.01 -22.50 -9.66
C GLY A 184 14.71 -23.73 -10.52
N HIS A 185 14.53 -23.51 -11.83
CA HIS A 185 14.23 -24.58 -12.80
C HIS A 185 15.34 -25.65 -12.90
N ARG A 186 16.54 -25.38 -12.38
CA ARG A 186 17.67 -26.34 -12.36
C ARG A 186 17.66 -27.24 -11.13
N LEU A 187 16.61 -27.23 -10.31
CA LEU A 187 16.49 -28.11 -9.14
C LEU A 187 16.76 -29.59 -9.50
N GLY A 188 16.17 -30.07 -10.60
CA GLY A 188 16.33 -31.45 -11.06
C GLY A 188 17.74 -31.83 -11.55
N SER A 189 18.66 -30.87 -11.70
CA SER A 189 20.06 -31.12 -12.09
C SER A 189 21.07 -30.74 -11.02
N ASP A 190 20.83 -29.64 -10.31
CA ASP A 190 21.84 -28.99 -9.46
C ASP A 190 21.74 -29.42 -7.99
N ALA A 191 20.59 -29.94 -7.55
CA ALA A 191 20.42 -30.42 -6.17
C ALA A 191 21.10 -31.78 -5.93
N LEU A 192 21.57 -32.01 -4.70
CA LEU A 192 22.35 -33.20 -4.34
C LEU A 192 21.56 -34.50 -4.59
N VAL A 193 20.28 -34.51 -4.25
CA VAL A 193 19.39 -35.67 -4.39
C VAL A 193 19.21 -36.10 -5.85
N PHE A 194 19.41 -35.18 -6.80
CA PHE A 194 19.39 -35.50 -8.24
C PHE A 194 20.79 -35.73 -8.83
N GLY A 195 21.86 -35.60 -8.05
CA GLY A 195 23.25 -35.79 -8.50
C GLY A 195 24.01 -34.52 -8.83
N GLY A 196 23.46 -33.35 -8.49
CA GLY A 196 24.17 -32.08 -8.53
C GLY A 196 25.09 -31.88 -7.32
N ASN A 197 25.52 -30.64 -7.11
CA ASN A 197 26.52 -30.27 -6.09
C ASN A 197 26.06 -29.13 -5.16
N ILE A 198 24.80 -28.69 -5.26
CA ILE A 198 24.25 -27.61 -4.46
C ILE A 198 23.26 -28.21 -3.46
N MET A 199 23.46 -27.96 -2.16
CA MET A 199 22.50 -28.36 -1.13
C MET A 199 21.27 -27.44 -1.15
N THR A 200 20.09 -28.02 -1.22
CA THR A 200 18.80 -27.32 -1.32
C THR A 200 17.81 -27.76 -0.23
N SER A 201 16.72 -27.02 -0.03
CA SER A 201 15.64 -27.40 0.89
C SER A 201 15.09 -28.81 0.61
N THR A 202 14.96 -29.18 -0.67
CA THR A 202 14.53 -30.53 -1.07
C THR A 202 15.50 -31.60 -0.54
N ASP A 203 16.82 -31.35 -0.58
CA ASP A 203 17.82 -32.29 -0.07
C ASP A 203 17.65 -32.52 1.44
N ILE A 204 17.37 -31.44 2.21
CA ILE A 204 17.13 -31.51 3.66
C ILE A 204 15.89 -32.34 3.99
N VAL A 205 14.79 -32.15 3.25
CA VAL A 205 13.55 -32.89 3.46
C VAL A 205 13.73 -34.38 3.16
N VAL A 206 14.39 -34.71 2.04
CA VAL A 206 14.66 -36.10 1.65
C VAL A 206 15.64 -36.77 2.62
N ALA A 207 16.72 -36.09 3.00
CA ALA A 207 17.69 -36.60 3.97
C ALA A 207 17.04 -36.89 5.33
N SER A 208 16.03 -36.10 5.70
CA SER A 208 15.26 -36.29 6.94
C SER A 208 14.21 -37.41 6.85
N GLY A 209 14.03 -38.03 5.69
CA GLY A 209 13.03 -39.08 5.46
C GLY A 209 11.59 -38.57 5.35
N ASN A 210 11.39 -37.26 5.10
CA ASN A 210 10.07 -36.64 5.02
C ASN A 210 9.50 -36.55 3.59
N ALA A 211 10.26 -36.93 2.57
CA ALA A 211 9.79 -37.04 1.19
C ALA A 211 10.53 -38.15 0.43
N ASP A 212 9.85 -38.76 -0.54
CA ASP A 212 10.41 -39.72 -1.49
C ASP A 212 10.59 -39.04 -2.86
N LEU A 213 11.74 -38.40 -3.06
CA LEU A 213 12.05 -37.66 -4.28
C LEU A 213 13.54 -37.79 -4.60
N GLY A 214 13.87 -38.09 -5.87
CA GLY A 214 15.25 -38.29 -6.31
C GLY A 214 15.93 -39.51 -5.69
N ASP A 215 17.24 -39.48 -5.51
CA ASP A 215 18.04 -40.56 -4.92
C ASP A 215 18.47 -40.21 -3.49
N ALA A 216 17.72 -40.72 -2.50
CA ALA A 216 17.99 -40.49 -1.08
C ALA A 216 19.40 -40.93 -0.63
N SER A 217 20.06 -41.86 -1.35
CA SER A 217 21.43 -42.29 -0.99
C SER A 217 22.45 -41.16 -1.13
N LYS A 218 22.18 -40.19 -2.01
CA LYS A 218 23.06 -39.06 -2.28
C LYS A 218 23.06 -38.01 -1.18
N VAL A 219 22.06 -37.99 -0.30
CA VAL A 219 21.91 -36.98 0.77
C VAL A 219 22.13 -37.55 2.18
N LYS A 220 22.42 -38.84 2.32
CA LYS A 220 22.71 -39.50 3.62
C LYS A 220 23.96 -38.99 4.33
N HIS A 221 24.85 -38.31 3.61
CA HIS A 221 26.09 -37.78 4.17
C HIS A 221 25.89 -36.44 4.89
N ILE A 222 24.72 -35.81 4.77
CA ILE A 222 24.41 -34.54 5.43
C ILE A 222 24.32 -34.79 6.95
N PRO A 223 25.08 -34.05 7.78
CA PRO A 223 25.05 -34.24 9.24
C PRO A 223 23.67 -33.92 9.84
N ASP A 224 23.25 -34.70 10.84
CA ASP A 224 21.98 -34.48 11.56
C ASP A 224 21.87 -33.07 12.16
N THR A 225 22.99 -32.49 12.60
CA THR A 225 23.04 -31.12 13.14
C THR A 225 22.63 -30.08 12.08
N VAL A 226 23.01 -30.28 10.82
CA VAL A 226 22.63 -29.41 9.70
C VAL A 226 21.16 -29.61 9.36
N LEU A 227 20.67 -30.86 9.36
CA LEU A 227 19.26 -31.17 9.10
C LEU A 227 18.33 -30.47 10.11
N VAL A 228 18.63 -30.59 11.41
CA VAL A 228 17.83 -29.95 12.48
C VAL A 228 17.84 -28.43 12.33
N LYS A 229 19.01 -27.81 12.17
CA LYS A 229 19.11 -26.35 12.03
C LYS A 229 18.43 -25.82 10.76
N ALA A 230 18.55 -26.55 9.65
CA ALA A 230 17.88 -26.17 8.39
C ALA A 230 16.36 -26.28 8.50
N ARG A 231 15.84 -27.36 9.09
CA ARG A 231 14.40 -27.56 9.34
C ARG A 231 13.82 -26.50 10.25
N ASP A 232 14.49 -26.21 11.37
CA ASP A 232 14.10 -25.13 12.28
C ASP A 232 14.06 -23.79 11.54
N LYS A 233 15.02 -23.54 10.64
CA LYS A 233 15.05 -22.30 9.86
C LYS A 233 13.90 -22.23 8.87
N ILE A 234 13.61 -23.31 8.14
CA ILE A 234 12.48 -23.42 7.20
C ILE A 234 11.17 -23.18 7.95
N LYS A 235 10.96 -23.89 9.06
CA LYS A 235 9.76 -23.78 9.90
C LYS A 235 9.55 -22.33 10.36
N ARG A 236 10.59 -21.69 10.92
CA ARG A 236 10.50 -20.28 11.36
C ARG A 236 10.16 -19.31 10.22
N ILE A 237 10.67 -19.55 9.01
CA ILE A 237 10.33 -18.73 7.84
C ILE A 237 8.84 -18.89 7.51
N LEU A 238 8.32 -20.12 7.46
CA LEU A 238 6.91 -20.40 7.16
C LEU A 238 5.97 -19.85 8.23
N GLU A 239 6.27 -20.08 9.51
CA GLU A 239 5.49 -19.58 10.65
C GLU A 239 5.41 -18.05 10.66
N ARG A 240 6.55 -17.37 10.41
CA ARG A 240 6.58 -15.92 10.29
C ARG A 240 5.72 -15.42 9.13
N THR A 241 5.78 -16.10 7.99
CA THR A 241 4.99 -15.72 6.80
C THR A 241 3.49 -15.86 7.05
N ILE A 242 3.10 -16.92 7.78
CA ILE A 242 1.71 -17.11 8.21
C ILE A 242 1.30 -15.98 9.15
N ASP A 243 2.12 -15.69 10.16
CA ASP A 243 1.84 -14.65 11.16
C ASP A 243 1.67 -13.26 10.53
N ASP A 244 2.59 -12.89 9.63
CA ASP A 244 2.55 -11.64 8.86
C ASP A 244 1.27 -11.50 8.01
N MET A 245 0.59 -12.61 7.66
CA MET A 245 -0.63 -12.63 6.84
C MET A 245 -1.93 -12.72 7.67
N LYS A 246 -1.87 -13.11 8.95
CA LYS A 246 -3.08 -13.22 9.79
C LYS A 246 -3.65 -11.84 10.13
N ILE A 247 -4.99 -11.74 10.22
CA ILE A 247 -5.71 -10.50 10.58
C ILE A 247 -6.59 -10.62 11.83
N SER A 248 -6.80 -11.83 12.35
CA SER A 248 -7.40 -12.06 13.67
C SER A 248 -6.63 -13.15 14.43
N ASP A 249 -6.98 -13.36 15.69
CA ASP A 249 -6.51 -14.48 16.52
C ASP A 249 -7.24 -15.80 16.22
N LEU A 250 -8.21 -15.77 15.31
CA LEU A 250 -8.97 -16.95 14.93
C LEU A 250 -8.01 -18.07 14.48
N PRO A 251 -8.29 -19.32 14.89
CA PRO A 251 -7.49 -20.47 14.47
C PRO A 251 -7.31 -20.48 12.95
N VAL A 252 -6.08 -20.71 12.48
CA VAL A 252 -5.80 -20.78 11.05
C VAL A 252 -6.01 -22.20 10.54
N THR A 253 -6.83 -22.31 9.51
CA THR A 253 -6.85 -23.44 8.59
C THR A 253 -5.92 -23.10 7.41
N LEU A 254 -4.79 -23.79 7.31
CA LEU A 254 -3.83 -23.62 6.23
C LEU A 254 -4.13 -24.61 5.10
N LEU A 255 -4.36 -24.12 3.89
CA LEU A 255 -4.36 -24.92 2.67
C LEU A 255 -2.95 -24.88 2.08
N LEU A 256 -2.25 -26.00 2.15
CA LEU A 256 -0.89 -26.13 1.63
C LEU A 256 -0.92 -26.72 0.22
N VAL A 257 -0.44 -25.95 -0.75
CA VAL A 257 -0.42 -26.29 -2.18
C VAL A 257 0.94 -26.02 -2.82
N GLY A 258 1.07 -26.41 -4.09
CA GLY A 258 2.29 -26.28 -4.86
C GLY A 258 3.19 -27.52 -4.76
N GLY A 259 3.99 -27.77 -5.81
CA GLY A 259 4.87 -28.95 -5.87
C GLY A 259 6.01 -28.93 -4.85
N GLY A 260 6.30 -27.79 -4.25
CA GLY A 260 7.26 -27.61 -3.15
C GLY A 260 6.65 -27.77 -1.76
N SER A 261 5.37 -28.14 -1.64
CA SER A 261 4.66 -28.35 -0.37
C SER A 261 5.43 -29.27 0.60
N ILE A 262 6.22 -30.21 0.08
CA ILE A 262 7.11 -31.11 0.83
C ILE A 262 8.09 -30.38 1.76
N VAL A 263 8.40 -29.12 1.49
CA VAL A 263 9.26 -28.26 2.35
C VAL A 263 8.62 -28.00 3.71
N CYS A 264 7.29 -28.00 3.78
CA CYS A 264 6.54 -27.92 5.03
C CYS A 264 6.37 -29.32 5.65
N ALA A 265 7.47 -29.87 6.16
CA ALA A 265 7.51 -31.23 6.72
C ALA A 265 7.04 -31.34 8.18
N GLU A 266 6.86 -30.21 8.87
CA GLU A 266 6.54 -30.16 10.31
C GLU A 266 5.21 -29.46 10.58
N SER A 267 4.64 -29.70 11.76
CA SER A 267 3.55 -28.86 12.24
C SER A 267 4.03 -27.43 12.47
N LEU A 268 3.24 -26.47 11.98
CA LEU A 268 3.51 -25.04 12.10
C LEU A 268 2.73 -24.48 13.29
N ASN A 269 3.41 -23.72 14.14
CA ASN A 269 2.77 -23.01 15.24
C ASN A 269 1.78 -21.97 14.71
N GLY A 270 0.67 -21.80 15.43
CA GLY A 270 -0.39 -20.90 15.03
C GLY A 270 -1.23 -21.38 13.83
N VAL A 271 -1.06 -22.63 13.37
CA VAL A 271 -1.95 -23.31 12.42
C VAL A 271 -2.71 -24.40 13.17
N ALA A 272 -4.03 -24.25 13.27
CA ALA A 272 -4.88 -25.22 13.96
C ALA A 272 -5.14 -26.46 13.10
N LYS A 273 -5.25 -26.27 11.78
CA LYS A 273 -5.45 -27.36 10.83
C LYS A 273 -4.67 -27.08 9.56
N CYS A 274 -3.82 -28.02 9.16
CA CYS A 274 -3.16 -27.97 7.85
C CYS A 274 -3.84 -29.00 6.94
N ILE A 275 -4.35 -28.55 5.80
CA ILE A 275 -5.00 -29.38 4.79
C ILE A 275 -4.12 -29.35 3.55
N ILE A 276 -3.73 -30.53 3.07
CA ILE A 276 -3.10 -30.70 1.76
C ILE A 276 -4.18 -31.29 0.85
N PRO A 277 -4.79 -30.48 -0.04
CA PRO A 277 -5.86 -30.97 -0.91
C PRO A 277 -5.36 -32.07 -1.87
N PRO A 278 -6.26 -32.92 -2.41
CA PRO A 278 -5.89 -33.81 -3.51
C PRO A 278 -5.41 -32.97 -4.70
N HIS A 279 -4.38 -33.42 -5.42
CA HIS A 279 -3.79 -32.70 -6.55
C HIS A 279 -3.30 -31.27 -6.23
N HIS A 280 -2.87 -31.04 -4.98
CA HIS A 280 -2.37 -29.75 -4.49
C HIS A 280 -1.21 -29.17 -5.32
N ASP A 281 -0.40 -30.02 -5.94
CA ASP A 281 0.69 -29.67 -6.85
C ASP A 281 0.19 -28.99 -8.15
N SER A 282 -1.08 -29.20 -8.49
CA SER A 282 -1.75 -28.64 -9.67
C SER A 282 -2.76 -27.55 -9.33
N ALA A 283 -2.79 -27.04 -8.09
CA ALA A 283 -3.77 -26.06 -7.62
C ALA A 283 -3.84 -24.81 -8.52
N ASN A 284 -2.70 -24.32 -9.01
CA ASN A 284 -2.64 -23.19 -9.93
C ASN A 284 -3.44 -23.44 -11.23
N ALA A 285 -3.20 -24.59 -11.87
CA ALA A 285 -3.89 -24.95 -13.11
C ALA A 285 -5.39 -25.16 -12.88
N VAL A 286 -5.76 -25.76 -11.74
CA VAL A 286 -7.16 -25.94 -11.36
C VAL A 286 -7.86 -24.59 -11.16
N GLY A 287 -7.22 -23.66 -10.44
CA GLY A 287 -7.74 -22.32 -10.24
C GLY A 287 -7.98 -21.57 -11.55
N ALA A 288 -7.03 -21.69 -12.49
CA ALA A 288 -7.19 -21.13 -13.82
C ALA A 288 -8.37 -21.73 -14.60
N ALA A 289 -8.59 -23.05 -14.47
CA ALA A 289 -9.67 -23.75 -15.15
C ALA A 289 -11.07 -23.42 -14.60
N ILE A 290 -11.18 -23.07 -13.32
CA ILE A 290 -12.46 -22.73 -12.67
C ILE A 290 -12.74 -21.22 -12.58
N ALA A 291 -11.80 -20.40 -13.07
CA ALA A 291 -11.89 -18.95 -12.98
C ALA A 291 -13.19 -18.42 -13.60
N LYS A 292 -13.76 -17.39 -12.97
CA LYS A 292 -15.07 -16.85 -13.32
C LYS A 292 -14.93 -15.61 -14.18
N VAL A 293 -15.94 -15.32 -15.01
CA VAL A 293 -16.04 -14.06 -15.73
C VAL A 293 -16.57 -12.98 -14.78
N SER A 294 -16.03 -11.77 -14.85
CA SER A 294 -16.46 -10.65 -14.00
C SER A 294 -16.98 -9.44 -14.76
N GLY A 295 -17.95 -8.76 -14.16
CA GLY A 295 -18.46 -7.45 -14.56
C GLY A 295 -18.32 -6.48 -13.40
N GLU A 296 -17.81 -5.28 -13.66
CA GLU A 296 -17.59 -4.26 -12.64
C GLU A 296 -18.17 -2.92 -13.11
N ILE A 297 -18.81 -2.22 -12.19
CA ILE A 297 -19.34 -0.87 -12.37
C ILE A 297 -18.75 0.01 -11.28
N ASP A 298 -18.19 1.15 -11.67
CA ASP A 298 -17.67 2.18 -10.79
C ASP A 298 -18.31 3.52 -11.18
N VAL A 299 -19.25 4.00 -10.36
CA VAL A 299 -20.09 5.16 -10.67
C VAL A 299 -20.23 6.09 -9.47
N ILE A 300 -20.36 7.38 -9.74
CA ILE A 300 -20.72 8.38 -8.73
C ILE A 300 -22.21 8.67 -8.86
N GLU A 301 -22.94 8.49 -7.76
CA GLU A 301 -24.38 8.67 -7.67
C GLU A 301 -24.71 9.77 -6.67
N ILE A 302 -25.51 10.73 -7.09
CA ILE A 302 -26.06 11.78 -6.22
C ILE A 302 -27.37 11.25 -5.64
N LEU A 303 -27.42 11.09 -4.32
CA LEU A 303 -28.58 10.53 -3.60
C LEU A 303 -29.65 11.56 -3.25
N GLU A 304 -29.42 12.85 -3.52
CA GLU A 304 -30.37 13.91 -3.21
C GLU A 304 -31.78 13.57 -3.72
N ASN A 305 -32.72 13.39 -2.79
CA ASN A 305 -34.12 13.00 -3.03
C ASN A 305 -34.34 11.64 -3.71
N ARG A 306 -33.34 10.74 -3.74
CA ARG A 306 -33.44 9.37 -4.28
C ARG A 306 -33.36 8.33 -3.15
N ASP A 307 -34.05 7.21 -3.33
CA ASP A 307 -33.89 6.05 -2.45
C ASP A 307 -32.56 5.36 -2.74
N GLU A 308 -31.65 5.41 -1.76
CA GLU A 308 -30.33 4.79 -1.84
C GLU A 308 -30.42 3.30 -2.19
N ARG A 309 -31.38 2.57 -1.63
CA ARG A 309 -31.53 1.12 -1.89
C ARG A 309 -31.79 0.87 -3.37
N ALA A 310 -32.67 1.66 -3.98
CA ALA A 310 -32.97 1.55 -5.40
C ALA A 310 -31.74 1.86 -6.28
N VAL A 311 -30.92 2.84 -5.89
CA VAL A 311 -29.69 3.19 -6.61
C VAL A 311 -28.67 2.05 -6.55
N VAL A 312 -28.46 1.47 -5.37
CA VAL A 312 -27.54 0.34 -5.18
C VAL A 312 -28.02 -0.89 -5.96
N GLU A 313 -29.31 -1.20 -5.93
CA GLU A 313 -29.87 -2.32 -6.69
C GLU A 313 -29.73 -2.12 -8.21
N ALA A 314 -29.91 -0.90 -8.71
CA ALA A 314 -29.67 -0.61 -10.13
C ALA A 314 -28.19 -0.85 -10.53
N ALA A 315 -27.23 -0.40 -9.72
CA ALA A 315 -25.80 -0.64 -9.95
C ALA A 315 -25.45 -2.14 -9.92
N LYS A 316 -26.05 -2.90 -8.99
CA LYS A 316 -25.93 -4.38 -8.94
C LYS A 316 -26.39 -5.04 -10.23
N GLN A 317 -27.55 -4.64 -10.76
CA GLN A 317 -28.05 -5.18 -12.01
C GLN A 317 -27.13 -4.83 -13.19
N GLN A 318 -26.61 -3.61 -13.25
CA GLN A 318 -25.63 -3.22 -14.28
C GLN A 318 -24.36 -4.07 -14.21
N ALA A 319 -23.84 -4.36 -13.02
CA ALA A 319 -22.66 -5.22 -12.86
C ALA A 319 -22.93 -6.66 -13.34
N ILE A 320 -24.11 -7.23 -13.02
CA ILE A 320 -24.51 -8.55 -13.53
C ILE A 320 -24.58 -8.54 -15.06
N GLN A 321 -25.22 -7.53 -15.65
CA GLN A 321 -25.30 -7.41 -17.12
C GLN A 321 -23.91 -7.26 -17.76
N ALA A 322 -23.01 -6.51 -17.13
CA ALA A 322 -21.63 -6.39 -17.60
C ALA A 322 -20.87 -7.73 -17.55
N ALA A 323 -21.12 -8.56 -16.54
CA ALA A 323 -20.54 -9.91 -16.45
C ALA A 323 -21.08 -10.82 -17.56
N ILE A 324 -22.40 -10.81 -17.78
CA ILE A 324 -23.06 -11.61 -18.82
C ILE A 324 -22.56 -11.19 -20.22
N ALA A 325 -22.43 -9.88 -20.48
CA ALA A 325 -21.90 -9.36 -21.74
C ALA A 325 -20.46 -9.81 -22.03
N ARG A 326 -19.69 -10.15 -21.00
CA ARG A 326 -18.32 -10.71 -21.12
C ARG A 326 -18.29 -12.24 -21.18
N GLY A 327 -19.45 -12.89 -21.20
CA GLY A 327 -19.57 -14.35 -21.32
C GLY A 327 -19.88 -15.10 -20.03
N ALA A 328 -20.26 -14.40 -18.95
CA ALA A 328 -20.78 -15.09 -17.76
C ALA A 328 -22.13 -15.76 -18.05
N ASP A 329 -22.34 -16.95 -17.50
CA ASP A 329 -23.62 -17.63 -17.49
C ASP A 329 -24.65 -16.81 -16.72
N LYS A 330 -25.78 -16.50 -17.38
CA LYS A 330 -26.86 -15.69 -16.83
C LYS A 330 -27.46 -16.31 -15.57
N ASP A 331 -27.51 -17.64 -15.48
CA ASP A 331 -28.14 -18.33 -14.36
C ASP A 331 -27.18 -18.48 -13.15
N ASP A 332 -25.87 -18.29 -13.35
CA ASP A 332 -24.84 -18.33 -12.29
C ASP A 332 -24.36 -16.92 -11.88
N ALA A 333 -24.60 -15.89 -12.71
CA ALA A 333 -24.15 -14.53 -12.50
C ALA A 333 -24.73 -13.91 -11.21
N LYS A 334 -23.85 -13.51 -10.28
CA LYS A 334 -24.23 -12.94 -8.98
C LYS A 334 -23.27 -11.84 -8.54
N VAL A 335 -23.79 -10.92 -7.74
CA VAL A 335 -22.98 -9.88 -7.10
C VAL A 335 -22.14 -10.49 -5.99
N VAL A 336 -20.85 -10.19 -5.97
CA VAL A 336 -19.90 -10.64 -4.95
C VAL A 336 -19.32 -9.51 -4.12
N GLU A 337 -19.41 -8.28 -4.61
CA GLU A 337 -18.85 -7.11 -3.94
C GLU A 337 -19.71 -5.88 -4.21
N VAL A 338 -19.95 -5.10 -3.15
CA VAL A 338 -20.60 -3.79 -3.20
C VAL A 338 -19.83 -2.90 -2.23
N GLU A 339 -19.06 -1.96 -2.77
CA GLU A 339 -18.39 -0.95 -2.00
C GLU A 339 -19.13 0.38 -2.16
N LYS A 340 -19.43 1.01 -1.03
CA LYS A 340 -20.07 2.32 -0.97
C LYS A 340 -19.12 3.30 -0.29
N ILE A 341 -18.66 4.28 -1.05
CA ILE A 341 -17.69 5.28 -0.58
C ILE A 341 -18.38 6.64 -0.58
N PRO A 342 -18.71 7.21 0.59
CA PRO A 342 -19.29 8.55 0.64
C PRO A 342 -18.27 9.61 0.23
N LEU A 343 -18.69 10.60 -0.56
CA LEU A 343 -17.81 11.71 -0.95
C LEU A 343 -17.83 12.82 0.11
N GLN A 344 -16.65 13.21 0.58
CA GLN A 344 -16.50 14.28 1.57
C GLN A 344 -16.84 15.65 0.98
N TYR A 345 -17.33 16.56 1.83
CA TYR A 345 -17.63 17.96 1.50
C TYR A 345 -18.72 18.20 0.44
N VAL A 346 -19.50 17.17 0.07
CA VAL A 346 -20.63 17.32 -0.86
C VAL A 346 -21.96 17.32 -0.09
N THR A 347 -22.75 18.38 -0.24
CA THR A 347 -24.02 18.56 0.48
C THR A 347 -25.17 17.71 -0.05
N ASN A 348 -25.08 17.22 -1.29
CA ASN A 348 -26.10 16.43 -1.97
C ASN A 348 -26.03 14.91 -1.68
N LYS A 349 -25.24 14.51 -0.67
CA LYS A 349 -25.04 13.10 -0.28
C LYS A 349 -24.54 12.21 -1.45
N ALA A 350 -23.64 12.72 -2.28
CA ALA A 350 -23.04 11.91 -3.32
C ALA A 350 -22.23 10.73 -2.75
N ILE A 351 -22.39 9.57 -3.37
CA ILE A 351 -21.66 8.34 -3.05
C ILE A 351 -21.01 7.81 -4.32
N ARG A 352 -19.84 7.22 -4.18
CA ARG A 352 -19.25 6.36 -5.21
C ARG A 352 -19.63 4.92 -4.91
N LEU A 353 -20.12 4.22 -5.92
CA LEU A 353 -20.50 2.81 -5.85
C LEU A 353 -19.57 2.02 -6.75
N VAL A 354 -18.87 1.05 -6.16
CA VAL A 354 -18.10 0.04 -6.90
C VAL A 354 -18.80 -1.30 -6.69
N VAL A 355 -19.33 -1.88 -7.75
CA VAL A 355 -20.09 -3.14 -7.68
C VAL A 355 -19.50 -4.16 -8.63
N LYS A 356 -19.20 -5.35 -8.10
CA LYS A 356 -18.65 -6.46 -8.87
C LYS A 356 -19.60 -7.64 -8.88
N ALA A 357 -19.86 -8.16 -10.06
CA ALA A 357 -20.57 -9.41 -10.28
C ALA A 357 -19.67 -10.43 -10.98
N VAL A 358 -19.90 -11.71 -10.72
CA VAL A 358 -19.17 -12.83 -11.33
C VAL A 358 -20.13 -13.95 -11.72
N GLY A 359 -19.76 -14.74 -12.71
CA GLY A 359 -20.43 -16.00 -13.05
C GLY A 359 -19.48 -16.95 -13.78
N LYS A 360 -19.81 -18.24 -13.79
CA LYS A 360 -19.09 -19.23 -14.63
C LYS A 360 -19.10 -18.81 -16.09
N LEU A 361 -18.04 -19.18 -16.83
CA LEU A 361 -18.00 -18.97 -18.26
C LEU A 361 -19.11 -19.81 -18.94
N SER A 362 -20.01 -19.15 -19.67
CA SER A 362 -21.05 -19.84 -20.42
C SER A 362 -20.45 -20.58 -21.61
N THR A 363 -20.75 -21.87 -21.76
CA THR A 363 -20.30 -22.67 -22.91
C THR A 363 -21.27 -22.65 -24.10
N ALA A 364 -22.48 -22.12 -23.91
CA ALA A 364 -23.56 -22.14 -24.91
C ALA A 364 -23.23 -21.37 -26.19
N ASN A 365 -22.31 -20.39 -26.13
CA ASN A 365 -21.90 -19.58 -27.28
C ASN A 365 -20.66 -20.13 -28.03
N PHE A 366 -20.13 -21.30 -27.63
CA PHE A 366 -18.93 -21.89 -28.24
C PHE A 366 -19.23 -23.04 -29.22
N GLU A 367 -20.48 -23.48 -29.33
CA GLU A 367 -20.90 -24.42 -30.37
C GLU A 367 -21.02 -23.68 -31.72
N GLY A 368 -19.95 -23.75 -32.53
CA GLY A 368 -19.98 -23.31 -33.93
C GLY A 368 -19.13 -22.08 -34.28
N ASN A 369 -18.52 -21.38 -33.30
CA ASN A 369 -17.59 -20.29 -33.58
C ASN A 369 -16.17 -20.85 -33.74
N SER A 370 -15.67 -20.82 -34.97
CA SER A 370 -14.28 -21.11 -35.28
C SER A 370 -13.37 -20.03 -34.67
N VAL A 371 -12.07 -20.33 -34.46
CA VAL A 371 -11.06 -19.30 -34.08
C VAL A 371 -11.06 -18.10 -35.06
N SER A 372 -11.59 -18.30 -36.27
CA SER A 372 -11.80 -17.25 -37.28
C SER A 372 -13.01 -16.33 -37.05
N ASP A 373 -13.97 -16.66 -36.17
CA ASP A 373 -15.17 -15.85 -35.93
C ASP A 373 -15.05 -14.87 -34.76
N GLN A 374 -13.92 -14.83 -34.05
CA GLN A 374 -13.54 -13.68 -33.20
C GLN A 374 -13.02 -12.49 -34.06
N SER A 375 -13.61 -12.31 -35.24
CA SER A 375 -13.25 -11.34 -36.29
C SER A 375 -13.82 -9.94 -36.07
N ALA A 376 -14.20 -9.58 -34.84
CA ALA A 376 -14.57 -8.20 -34.51
C ALA A 376 -13.38 -7.36 -33.99
N ASN A 377 -12.17 -7.93 -33.84
CA ASN A 377 -11.00 -7.13 -33.45
C ASN A 377 -9.65 -7.75 -33.87
N THR A 378 -9.51 -8.22 -35.11
CA THR A 378 -8.24 -8.75 -35.68
C THR A 378 -7.17 -7.68 -35.95
N ASP A 379 -7.43 -6.42 -35.59
CA ASP A 379 -6.54 -5.27 -35.84
C ASP A 379 -5.24 -5.34 -35.00
N TRP A 380 -5.28 -5.90 -33.80
CA TRP A 380 -4.08 -6.07 -32.95
C TRP A 380 -3.14 -7.20 -33.39
N MET A 381 -3.64 -8.13 -34.23
CA MET A 381 -2.84 -9.22 -34.82
C MET A 381 -2.10 -8.78 -36.09
N SER A 382 -2.53 -7.70 -36.74
CA SER A 382 -2.08 -7.27 -38.07
C SER A 382 -1.10 -6.09 -38.05
N ASN A 383 -1.14 -5.21 -37.05
CA ASN A 383 -0.38 -3.95 -37.06
C ASN A 383 1.13 -3.99 -36.66
N ASP A 384 1.76 -5.16 -36.49
CA ASP A 384 3.21 -5.28 -36.23
C ASP A 384 3.94 -6.23 -37.20
N GLN A 385 3.40 -6.46 -38.41
CA GLN A 385 3.96 -7.43 -39.36
C GLN A 385 5.32 -7.06 -39.98
N GLU A 386 5.95 -5.93 -39.62
CA GLU A 386 7.23 -5.51 -40.22
C GLU A 386 8.49 -5.63 -39.32
N ILE A 387 8.42 -6.26 -38.14
CA ILE A 387 9.65 -6.55 -37.33
C ILE A 387 10.04 -8.03 -37.39
N SER A 388 9.71 -8.74 -38.47
CA SER A 388 10.24 -10.08 -38.71
C SER A 388 10.68 -10.27 -40.16
N ASN A 389 11.87 -9.76 -40.50
CA ASN A 389 12.74 -10.33 -41.55
C ASN A 389 14.12 -9.67 -41.64
N GLN A 390 14.87 -9.58 -40.53
CA GLN A 390 16.33 -9.49 -40.62
C GLN A 390 17.00 -10.49 -39.67
N GLN A 391 17.52 -11.54 -40.31
CA GLN A 391 18.65 -12.40 -39.93
C GLN A 391 18.55 -13.22 -38.64
N THR A 392 18.06 -14.45 -38.82
CA THR A 392 18.72 -15.64 -38.29
C THR A 392 20.17 -15.71 -38.80
N GLY A 393 21.11 -15.33 -37.95
CA GLY A 393 22.52 -15.65 -38.10
C GLY A 393 23.05 -16.04 -36.73
N ASP A 394 23.70 -17.21 -36.66
CA ASP A 394 24.44 -17.68 -35.48
C ASP A 394 25.43 -16.60 -35.00
N GLN A 395 25.02 -15.80 -34.03
CA GLN A 395 25.91 -15.02 -33.19
C GLN A 395 25.43 -15.15 -31.75
N LYS A 396 26.27 -15.74 -30.90
CA LYS A 396 26.18 -15.62 -29.44
C LYS A 396 25.99 -14.14 -29.11
N ALA A 397 24.79 -13.78 -28.64
CA ALA A 397 24.50 -12.42 -28.19
C ALA A 397 25.26 -12.13 -26.88
N SER A 398 26.53 -11.78 -27.02
CA SER A 398 27.21 -10.84 -26.13
C SER A 398 26.72 -9.45 -26.53
N ALA A 399 25.69 -8.96 -25.83
CA ALA A 399 25.21 -7.60 -25.99
C ALA A 399 25.22 -6.91 -24.62
N THR A 400 26.41 -6.52 -24.19
CA THR A 400 26.57 -5.36 -23.32
C THR A 400 26.27 -4.14 -24.20
N PRO A 401 25.28 -3.28 -23.90
CA PRO A 401 25.04 -2.07 -24.67
C PRO A 401 26.24 -1.14 -24.51
N LYS A 402 27.03 -0.95 -25.56
CA LYS A 402 27.94 0.19 -25.70
C LYS A 402 27.16 1.30 -26.42
N ASP A 403 27.16 2.48 -25.81
CA ASP A 403 26.68 3.76 -26.37
C ASP A 403 25.16 4.01 -26.48
N ALA A 404 24.42 3.64 -25.43
CA ALA A 404 23.22 4.39 -25.06
C ALA A 404 23.47 5.08 -23.71
N THR A 405 24.02 6.30 -23.74
CA THR A 405 23.99 7.20 -22.58
C THR A 405 22.54 7.68 -22.39
N LEU A 406 21.72 6.79 -21.84
CA LEU A 406 20.53 7.17 -21.08
C LEU A 406 21.02 8.11 -19.96
N PRO A 407 20.38 9.27 -19.72
CA PRO A 407 20.58 9.98 -18.48
C PRO A 407 20.31 8.99 -17.34
N ALA A 408 21.25 8.87 -16.40
CA ALA A 408 21.13 7.97 -15.27
C ALA A 408 19.93 8.37 -14.40
N SER A 409 18.73 7.90 -14.74
CA SER A 409 17.50 8.18 -13.97
C SER A 409 16.86 6.90 -13.40
N THR A 410 17.55 5.76 -13.50
CA THR A 410 17.20 4.55 -12.76
C THR A 410 18.46 4.01 -12.08
N LYS A 411 18.56 4.26 -10.78
CA LYS A 411 19.62 3.84 -9.85
C LYS A 411 20.92 4.65 -9.85
N ASP A 412 20.84 5.91 -9.44
CA ASP A 412 21.74 6.41 -8.38
C ASP A 412 21.05 6.22 -7.01
N LEU A 413 20.55 5.00 -6.76
CA LEU A 413 20.53 4.50 -5.40
C LEU A 413 21.92 3.90 -5.18
N THR A 414 22.94 4.76 -5.09
CA THR A 414 24.09 4.44 -4.23
C THR A 414 23.47 3.87 -2.96
N PRO A 415 23.87 2.68 -2.47
CA PRO A 415 23.28 2.13 -1.26
C PRO A 415 23.34 3.22 -0.19
N ILE A 416 22.19 3.86 0.09
CA ILE A 416 22.19 5.02 0.96
C ILE A 416 22.65 4.45 2.29
N GLN A 417 23.83 4.87 2.73
CA GLN A 417 24.34 4.46 4.02
C GLN A 417 23.61 5.29 5.07
N PHE A 418 22.33 4.98 5.29
CA PHE A 418 21.49 5.60 6.30
C PHE A 418 22.15 5.60 7.70
N ASP A 419 22.99 4.60 7.96
CA ASP A 419 23.71 4.44 9.23
C ASP A 419 24.87 5.44 9.41
N SER A 420 25.55 5.82 8.32
CA SER A 420 26.68 6.76 8.35
C SER A 420 26.30 8.19 7.92
N TYR A 421 25.07 8.38 7.41
CA TYR A 421 24.56 9.68 7.02
C TYR A 421 24.54 10.68 8.18
N LYS A 422 24.98 11.91 7.89
CA LYS A 422 24.94 13.05 8.79
C LYS A 422 24.32 14.24 8.06
N PRO A 423 23.36 14.95 8.68
CA PRO A 423 22.77 16.14 8.07
C PRO A 423 23.82 17.26 7.91
N GLU A 424 23.67 18.07 6.87
CA GLU A 424 24.51 19.24 6.66
C GLU A 424 24.04 20.39 7.56
N VAL A 425 24.76 20.64 8.65
CA VAL A 425 24.48 21.74 9.58
C VAL A 425 25.68 22.69 9.60
N VAL A 426 25.47 23.94 9.15
CA VAL A 426 26.50 24.97 9.08
C VAL A 426 25.98 26.22 9.77
N ASN A 427 26.72 26.75 10.76
CA ASN A 427 26.34 27.95 11.53
C ASN A 427 24.91 27.86 12.11
N ASN A 428 24.56 26.70 12.68
CA ASN A 428 23.22 26.41 13.24
C ASN A 428 22.06 26.43 12.23
N VAL A 429 22.37 26.41 10.94
CA VAL A 429 21.40 26.25 9.86
C VAL A 429 21.52 24.82 9.31
N TRP A 430 20.44 24.07 9.37
CA TRP A 430 20.36 22.75 8.77
C TRP A 430 19.87 22.87 7.33
N TYR A 431 20.69 22.43 6.37
CA TYR A 431 20.35 22.40 4.96
C TYR A 431 19.84 21.00 4.57
N LEU A 432 18.61 20.94 4.07
CA LEU A 432 17.94 19.67 3.81
C LEU A 432 18.43 19.01 2.52
N SER A 433 18.73 17.72 2.61
CA SER A 433 18.97 16.84 1.48
C SER A 433 17.72 16.01 1.12
N ALA A 434 17.79 15.26 0.02
CA ALA A 434 16.74 14.30 -0.33
C ALA A 434 16.55 13.20 0.75
N ILE A 435 17.64 12.80 1.43
CA ILE A 435 17.60 11.81 2.51
C ILE A 435 16.90 12.39 3.74
N ASP A 436 17.18 13.65 4.07
CA ASP A 436 16.50 14.34 5.17
C ASP A 436 14.99 14.40 4.93
N LEU A 437 14.59 14.77 3.71
CA LEU A 437 13.18 14.85 3.33
C LEU A 437 12.48 13.48 3.41
N GLU A 438 13.16 12.38 3.07
CA GLU A 438 12.60 11.03 3.17
C GLU A 438 12.39 10.59 4.63
N PHE A 439 13.34 10.93 5.51
CA PHE A 439 13.21 10.71 6.94
C PHE A 439 12.09 11.56 7.52
N ILE A 440 12.07 12.87 7.24
CA ILE A 440 11.01 13.76 7.69
C ILE A 440 9.64 13.25 7.21
N ALA A 441 9.48 12.88 5.94
CA ALA A 441 8.21 12.36 5.41
C ALA A 441 7.69 11.14 6.17
N THR A 442 8.59 10.25 6.59
CA THR A 442 8.24 9.07 7.38
C THR A 442 7.86 9.46 8.81
N GLY A 443 8.61 10.37 9.42
CA GLY A 443 8.34 10.88 10.77
C GLY A 443 7.05 11.67 10.88
N THR A 444 6.77 12.57 9.93
CA THR A 444 5.52 13.32 9.88
C THR A 444 4.33 12.38 9.68
N GLY A 445 4.51 11.27 8.96
CA GLY A 445 3.51 10.20 8.87
C GLY A 445 3.19 9.57 10.23
N VAL A 446 4.20 9.34 11.08
CA VAL A 446 4.01 8.83 12.45
C VAL A 446 3.34 9.89 13.35
N LEU A 447 3.83 11.13 13.32
CA LEU A 447 3.29 12.25 14.09
C LEU A 447 1.93 12.76 13.57
N GLY A 448 1.50 12.28 12.40
CA GLY A 448 0.22 12.61 11.80
C GLY A 448 -0.97 12.03 12.54
N THR A 449 -0.79 11.02 13.41
CA THR A 449 -1.90 10.44 14.19
C THR A 449 -3.12 10.04 13.35
N GLY A 450 -2.90 9.60 12.10
CA GLY A 450 -3.96 9.26 11.14
C GLY A 450 -4.42 10.38 10.21
N GLY A 451 -3.99 11.63 10.42
CA GLY A 451 -4.33 12.79 9.59
C GLY A 451 -3.13 13.60 9.08
N GLY A 452 -3.35 14.89 8.81
CA GLY A 452 -2.34 15.79 8.20
C GLY A 452 -2.08 15.59 6.70
N GLY A 453 -2.85 14.71 6.07
CA GLY A 453 -2.79 14.42 4.64
C GLY A 453 -1.59 13.53 4.22
N PRO A 454 -1.55 13.09 2.94
CA PRO A 454 -0.55 12.12 2.49
C PRO A 454 0.88 12.69 2.44
N SER A 455 1.78 12.21 3.30
CA SER A 455 3.19 12.67 3.33
C SER A 455 3.93 12.41 2.01
N TYR A 456 3.63 11.31 1.32
CA TYR A 456 4.35 10.91 0.11
C TYR A 456 4.20 11.91 -1.05
N LEU A 457 2.98 12.44 -1.26
CA LEU A 457 2.76 13.45 -2.29
C LEU A 457 3.54 14.73 -1.98
N GLN A 458 3.54 15.15 -0.71
CA GLN A 458 4.28 16.34 -0.31
C GLN A 458 5.80 16.12 -0.40
N TYR A 459 6.29 14.93 -0.07
CA TYR A 459 7.69 14.55 -0.25
C TYR A 459 8.14 14.71 -1.71
N LEU A 460 7.33 14.23 -2.67
CA LEU A 460 7.64 14.41 -4.10
C LEU A 460 7.68 15.89 -4.49
N GLN A 461 6.78 16.72 -3.95
CA GLN A 461 6.82 18.17 -4.17
C GLN A 461 8.08 18.80 -3.58
N CYS A 462 8.53 18.37 -2.41
CA CYS A 462 9.79 18.83 -1.81
C CYS A 462 10.98 18.45 -2.69
N LEU A 463 11.04 17.21 -3.19
CA LEU A 463 12.09 16.79 -4.12
C LEU A 463 12.10 17.59 -5.42
N HIS A 464 10.92 17.93 -5.94
CA HIS A 464 10.81 18.81 -7.12
C HIS A 464 11.44 20.17 -6.84
N TRP A 465 11.03 20.85 -5.76
CA TRP A 465 11.57 22.15 -5.39
C TRP A 465 13.06 22.11 -5.03
N LEU A 466 13.54 21.04 -4.41
CA LEU A 466 14.96 20.85 -4.12
C LEU A 466 15.82 20.85 -5.40
N ARG A 467 15.24 20.44 -6.54
CA ARG A 467 15.92 20.33 -7.85
C ARG A 467 15.52 21.44 -8.84
N SER A 468 14.49 22.22 -8.51
CA SER A 468 13.90 23.19 -9.44
C SER A 468 14.84 24.36 -9.67
N PRO A 469 15.05 24.80 -10.93
CA PRO A 469 15.78 26.02 -11.23
C PRO A 469 15.05 27.29 -10.77
N GLU A 470 13.76 27.20 -10.44
CA GLU A 470 12.95 28.33 -9.94
C GLU A 470 13.16 28.60 -8.44
N SER A 471 13.84 27.68 -7.73
CA SER A 471 14.21 27.87 -6.33
C SER A 471 15.18 29.05 -6.17
N LYS A 472 14.84 29.98 -5.28
CA LYS A 472 15.69 31.15 -4.99
C LYS A 472 16.78 30.83 -3.97
N GLY A 473 16.54 29.83 -3.11
CA GLY A 473 17.45 29.40 -2.06
C GLY A 473 17.43 27.89 -1.84
N ARG A 474 18.22 27.43 -0.87
CA ARG A 474 18.18 26.04 -0.38
C ARG A 474 17.14 25.91 0.72
N MET A 475 16.46 24.77 0.76
CA MET A 475 15.60 24.40 1.90
C MET A 475 16.43 24.34 3.18
N ARG A 476 16.09 25.18 4.15
CA ARG A 476 16.85 25.30 5.39
C ARG A 476 15.95 25.37 6.62
N VAL A 477 16.42 24.77 7.71
CA VAL A 477 15.74 24.71 9.00
C VAL A 477 16.60 25.42 10.05
N VAL A 478 15.96 26.23 10.91
CA VAL A 478 16.61 26.92 12.04
C VAL A 478 15.76 26.79 13.30
N ALA A 479 16.41 26.70 14.45
CA ALA A 479 15.69 26.71 15.71
C ALA A 479 15.08 28.10 16.00
N PRO A 480 13.91 28.20 16.66
CA PRO A 480 13.20 29.46 16.88
C PRO A 480 14.07 30.55 17.53
N GLU A 481 14.99 30.18 18.44
CA GLU A 481 15.85 31.10 19.18
C GLU A 481 16.81 31.92 18.30
N TYR A 482 17.10 31.47 17.07
CA TYR A 482 17.98 32.17 16.15
C TYR A 482 17.30 33.29 15.35
N MET A 483 15.97 33.40 15.43
CA MET A 483 15.22 34.51 14.83
C MET A 483 15.25 35.73 15.74
N LYS A 484 15.12 36.95 15.21
CA LYS A 484 14.91 38.14 16.05
C LYS A 484 13.45 38.22 16.46
N ASP A 485 13.18 38.75 17.64
CA ASP A 485 11.82 38.87 18.17
C ASP A 485 10.88 39.65 17.24
N THR A 486 11.40 40.66 16.55
CA THR A 486 10.66 41.50 15.59
C THR A 486 10.51 40.91 14.20
N ASP A 487 11.18 39.79 13.90
CA ASP A 487 11.08 39.13 12.61
C ASP A 487 9.65 38.60 12.41
N VAL A 488 9.17 38.58 11.17
CA VAL A 488 7.82 38.17 10.81
C VAL A 488 7.86 36.73 10.29
N CYS A 489 7.10 35.86 10.93
CA CYS A 489 6.93 34.46 10.55
C CYS A 489 5.59 34.27 9.84
N VAL A 490 5.63 33.68 8.65
CA VAL A 490 4.43 33.33 7.89
C VAL A 490 4.07 31.87 8.09
N PHE A 491 2.83 31.56 7.73
CA PHE A 491 2.26 30.24 7.81
C PHE A 491 1.56 29.89 6.49
N GLY A 492 1.68 28.64 6.04
CA GLY A 492 0.97 28.14 4.88
C GLY A 492 0.83 26.62 4.91
N SER A 493 -0.37 26.11 4.66
CA SER A 493 -0.71 24.69 4.76
C SER A 493 -1.75 24.26 3.72
N TRP A 494 -1.93 22.95 3.52
CA TRP A 494 -3.02 22.44 2.69
C TRP A 494 -4.33 22.39 3.46
N TYR A 495 -5.41 22.76 2.76
CA TYR A 495 -6.77 22.77 3.31
C TYR A 495 -7.77 22.18 2.30
N GLY A 496 -8.55 21.18 2.71
CA GLY A 496 -9.58 20.58 1.86
C GLY A 496 -9.81 19.09 2.09
N ALA A 497 -10.32 18.42 1.06
CA ALA A 497 -10.65 17.01 1.10
C ALA A 497 -9.44 16.12 0.76
N PRO A 498 -9.04 15.18 1.64
CA PRO A 498 -8.02 14.18 1.31
C PRO A 498 -8.36 13.38 0.05
N SER A 499 -9.62 12.98 -0.12
CA SER A 499 -10.09 12.23 -1.30
C SER A 499 -9.89 13.00 -2.62
N VAL A 500 -10.06 14.32 -2.63
CA VAL A 500 -9.78 15.17 -3.79
C VAL A 500 -8.28 15.37 -3.99
N SER A 501 -7.52 15.47 -2.90
CA SER A 501 -6.05 15.61 -2.95
C SER A 501 -5.38 14.41 -3.64
N SER A 502 -5.98 13.22 -3.57
CA SER A 502 -5.50 12.03 -4.28
C SER A 502 -5.74 12.06 -5.80
N GLU A 503 -6.68 12.87 -6.28
CA GLU A 503 -7.01 13.00 -7.71
C GLU A 503 -6.49 14.29 -8.36
N ARG A 504 -6.36 15.36 -7.57
CA ARG A 504 -5.99 16.68 -8.04
C ARG A 504 -4.63 17.06 -7.46
N LEU A 505 -3.59 16.90 -8.28
CA LEU A 505 -2.26 17.42 -7.95
C LEU A 505 -2.30 18.95 -7.80
N PRO A 506 -1.55 19.51 -6.84
CA PRO A 506 -1.42 20.96 -6.72
C PRO A 506 -0.66 21.54 -7.92
N ALA A 507 -0.99 22.79 -8.27
CA ALA A 507 -0.20 23.55 -9.26
C ALA A 507 1.18 23.94 -8.72
N GLY A 508 1.35 23.97 -7.39
CA GLY A 508 2.59 24.29 -6.72
C GLY A 508 2.74 25.76 -6.34
N THR A 509 1.73 26.58 -6.59
CA THR A 509 1.73 28.03 -6.30
C THR A 509 0.70 28.43 -5.23
N GLU A 510 -0.18 27.52 -4.82
CA GLU A 510 -1.33 27.82 -3.96
C GLU A 510 -0.90 28.36 -2.59
N ILE A 511 0.04 27.68 -1.93
CA ILE A 511 0.57 28.10 -0.61
C ILE A 511 1.21 29.48 -0.71
N MET A 512 2.06 29.70 -1.73
CA MET A 512 2.71 30.99 -1.99
C MET A 512 1.67 32.09 -2.24
N THR A 513 0.60 31.77 -2.98
CA THR A 513 -0.49 32.71 -3.26
C THR A 513 -1.20 33.11 -1.97
N ALA A 514 -1.60 32.14 -1.15
CA ALA A 514 -2.24 32.40 0.14
C ALA A 514 -1.33 33.26 1.05
N ILE A 515 -0.05 32.89 1.19
CA ILE A 515 0.93 33.65 1.99
C ILE A 515 1.03 35.09 1.51
N ASN A 516 1.22 35.32 0.20
CA ASN A 516 1.37 36.67 -0.36
C ASN A 516 0.18 37.58 -0.01
N TYR A 517 -1.05 37.07 -0.16
CA TYR A 517 -2.24 37.84 0.18
C TYR A 517 -2.39 38.05 1.69
N SER A 518 -2.07 37.04 2.52
CA SER A 518 -2.10 37.19 3.98
C SER A 518 -1.13 38.27 4.46
N VAL A 519 0.10 38.28 3.95
CA VAL A 519 1.14 39.27 4.25
C VAL A 519 0.70 40.67 3.81
N GLN A 520 0.21 40.80 2.58
CA GLN A 520 -0.27 42.08 2.04
C GLN A 520 -1.42 42.67 2.87
N LEU A 521 -2.41 41.85 3.24
CA LEU A 521 -3.57 42.27 4.03
C LEU A 521 -3.19 42.64 5.46
N SER A 522 -2.17 41.99 6.00
CA SER A 522 -1.59 42.27 7.32
C SER A 522 -0.63 43.47 7.31
N LYS A 523 -0.46 44.14 6.17
CA LYS A 523 0.40 45.32 5.98
C LYS A 523 1.88 45.07 6.28
N HIS A 524 2.32 43.82 6.20
CA HIS A 524 3.74 43.49 6.19
C HIS A 524 4.31 43.68 4.78
N SER A 525 5.56 44.13 4.70
CA SER A 525 6.28 44.32 3.41
C SER A 525 7.35 43.25 3.16
N HIS A 526 7.72 42.50 4.20
CA HIS A 526 8.65 41.37 4.16
C HIS A 526 8.29 40.35 5.25
N PHE A 527 8.91 39.18 5.18
CA PHE A 527 8.87 38.13 6.21
C PHE A 527 10.15 37.31 6.16
N GLU A 528 10.56 36.78 7.31
CA GLU A 528 11.90 36.23 7.53
C GLU A 528 11.90 34.72 7.76
N ALA A 529 10.75 34.12 8.07
CA ALA A 529 10.65 32.68 8.31
C ALA A 529 9.26 32.12 7.98
N VAL A 530 9.19 30.79 7.84
CA VAL A 530 7.92 30.05 7.73
C VAL A 530 7.85 28.97 8.81
N ILE A 531 6.66 28.76 9.38
CA ILE A 531 6.41 27.69 10.36
C ILE A 531 5.28 26.77 9.86
N ALA A 532 5.34 25.49 10.24
CA ALA A 532 4.30 24.53 9.90
C ALA A 532 3.07 24.70 10.80
N ASP A 533 1.86 24.46 10.26
CA ASP A 533 0.62 24.45 11.06
C ASP A 533 0.69 23.36 12.12
N GLU A 534 1.04 22.18 11.62
CA GLU A 534 1.06 20.90 12.28
C GLU A 534 2.20 20.12 11.67
N ILE A 535 2.89 19.33 12.48
CA ILE A 535 3.94 18.42 12.02
C ILE A 535 3.36 17.17 11.33
N GLY A 536 2.05 16.97 11.40
CA GLY A 536 1.40 15.77 10.90
C GLY A 536 1.35 15.67 9.36
N GLY A 537 1.63 14.47 8.85
CA GLY A 537 1.38 14.10 7.46
C GLY A 537 2.12 14.95 6.42
N GLY A 538 1.41 15.28 5.34
CA GLY A 538 1.89 16.18 4.29
C GLY A 538 1.99 17.63 4.74
N ASN A 539 1.14 18.09 5.66
CA ASN A 539 1.20 19.47 6.16
C ASN A 539 2.52 19.78 6.88
N GLY A 540 3.06 18.82 7.64
CA GLY A 540 4.39 18.94 8.27
C GLY A 540 5.55 19.10 7.29
N MET A 541 5.34 18.83 5.99
CA MET A 541 6.33 19.03 4.93
C MET A 541 6.04 20.21 4.01
N SER A 542 4.89 20.87 4.17
CA SER A 542 4.41 21.90 3.23
C SER A 542 5.24 23.18 3.23
N THR A 543 6.03 23.41 4.28
CA THR A 543 6.88 24.59 4.47
C THR A 543 8.18 24.55 3.66
N PHE A 544 8.70 23.37 3.31
CA PHE A 544 10.00 23.27 2.63
C PHE A 544 9.99 23.85 1.21
N PRO A 545 8.98 23.58 0.36
CA PRO A 545 8.81 24.29 -0.91
C PRO A 545 8.79 25.81 -0.74
N THR A 546 8.06 26.30 0.25
CA THR A 546 7.95 27.73 0.59
C THR A 546 9.30 28.33 0.99
N SER A 547 10.08 27.63 1.80
CA SER A 547 11.44 28.00 2.20
C SER A 547 12.35 28.20 0.98
N SER A 548 12.35 27.24 0.06
CA SER A 548 13.14 27.30 -1.18
C SER A 548 12.71 28.43 -2.11
N PHE A 549 11.39 28.66 -2.23
CA PHE A 549 10.81 29.65 -3.14
C PHE A 549 11.04 31.11 -2.69
N TYR A 550 10.94 31.38 -1.39
CA TYR A 550 11.17 32.71 -0.83
C TYR A 550 12.60 32.95 -0.34
N ASP A 551 13.45 31.91 -0.34
CA ASP A 551 14.78 31.94 0.29
C ASP A 551 14.72 32.38 1.76
N ILE A 552 13.89 31.68 2.55
CA ILE A 552 13.72 31.90 3.99
C ILE A 552 13.84 30.57 4.75
N PRO A 553 14.28 30.56 6.01
CA PRO A 553 14.26 29.35 6.83
C PRO A 553 12.86 28.88 7.23
N VAL A 554 12.73 27.56 7.36
CA VAL A 554 11.67 26.91 8.13
C VAL A 554 12.08 26.94 9.61
N ILE A 555 11.15 27.30 10.49
CA ILE A 555 11.33 27.16 11.94
C ILE A 555 11.28 25.68 12.31
N ASP A 556 12.25 25.20 13.09
CA ASP A 556 12.20 23.85 13.68
C ASP A 556 11.15 23.79 14.78
N GLY A 557 9.90 23.61 14.35
CA GLY A 557 8.73 23.61 15.19
C GLY A 557 7.45 23.72 14.36
N ASP A 558 6.32 23.55 15.04
CA ASP A 558 4.98 23.72 14.48
C ASP A 558 4.04 24.32 15.53
N LEU A 559 2.78 24.55 15.18
CA LEU A 559 1.81 25.16 16.08
C LEU A 559 1.03 24.15 16.93
N MET A 560 1.33 22.85 16.87
CA MET A 560 0.55 21.85 17.64
C MET A 560 1.32 20.63 18.15
N GLY A 561 2.35 20.17 17.44
CA GLY A 561 3.10 18.95 17.74
C GLY A 561 2.48 17.65 17.19
N ARG A 562 1.31 17.74 16.54
CA ARG A 562 0.59 16.62 15.90
C ARG A 562 -0.43 17.12 14.88
N ALA A 563 -1.02 16.22 14.09
CA ALA A 563 -2.18 16.60 13.27
C ALA A 563 -3.42 16.86 14.14
N TYR A 564 -4.29 17.77 13.68
CA TYR A 564 -5.50 18.15 14.39
C TYR A 564 -6.66 18.59 13.45
N PRO A 565 -7.94 18.60 13.91
CA PRO A 565 -9.08 18.75 12.99
C PRO A 565 -9.40 20.18 12.48
N THR A 566 -9.07 21.22 13.26
CA THR A 566 -9.46 22.63 12.98
C THR A 566 -8.42 23.64 13.46
N MET A 567 -8.12 24.67 12.65
CA MET A 567 -6.99 25.62 12.83
C MET A 567 -6.94 26.30 14.20
N GLU A 568 -8.09 26.48 14.84
CA GLU A 568 -8.21 27.11 16.16
C GLU A 568 -7.47 26.39 17.29
N HIS A 569 -7.09 25.13 17.10
CA HIS A 569 -6.32 24.37 18.09
C HIS A 569 -4.84 24.73 18.11
N GLY A 570 -4.31 25.38 17.06
CA GLY A 570 -2.93 25.84 17.03
C GLY A 570 -2.62 26.69 18.26
N THR A 571 -1.48 26.44 18.90
CA THR A 571 -1.15 26.95 20.23
C THR A 571 -1.23 28.48 20.32
N PRO A 572 -0.76 29.32 19.38
CA PRO A 572 -0.94 30.77 19.51
C PRO A 572 -2.42 31.15 19.56
N TYR A 573 -3.27 30.46 18.80
CA TYR A 573 -4.70 30.76 18.71
C TYR A 573 -5.45 30.40 19.99
N VAL A 574 -5.05 29.31 20.66
CA VAL A 574 -5.55 28.94 21.99
C VAL A 574 -5.20 29.99 23.04
N TYR A 575 -4.01 30.60 22.94
CA TYR A 575 -3.58 31.70 23.81
C TYR A 575 -4.14 33.08 23.41
N GLY A 576 -5.07 33.13 22.46
CA GLY A 576 -5.88 34.32 22.15
C GLY A 576 -5.39 35.15 20.97
N TYR A 577 -4.38 34.69 20.23
CA TYR A 577 -4.01 35.34 18.97
C TYR A 577 -5.05 35.07 17.87
N PRO A 578 -5.35 36.06 17.01
CA PRO A 578 -6.34 35.89 15.95
C PRO A 578 -5.78 35.04 14.81
N ILE A 579 -6.64 34.29 14.12
CA ILE A 579 -6.29 33.63 12.84
C ILE A 579 -6.39 34.62 11.67
N THR A 580 -7.18 35.69 11.81
CA THR A 580 -7.52 36.63 10.74
C THR A 580 -6.53 37.81 10.62
N PRO A 581 -6.31 38.35 9.40
CA PRO A 581 -6.88 37.93 8.12
C PRO A 581 -6.39 36.54 7.70
N CYS A 582 -7.32 35.67 7.30
CA CYS A 582 -7.03 34.31 6.88
C CYS A 582 -7.43 34.14 5.42
N THR A 583 -6.56 33.53 4.63
CA THR A 583 -6.67 33.46 3.17
C THR A 583 -6.69 32.02 2.69
N LEU A 584 -7.47 31.75 1.65
CA LEU A 584 -7.49 30.50 0.91
C LEU A 584 -7.13 30.77 -0.54
N ALA A 585 -6.32 29.91 -1.14
CA ALA A 585 -5.99 29.97 -2.56
C ALA A 585 -6.17 28.62 -3.25
N ASP A 586 -6.69 28.63 -4.48
CA ASP A 586 -6.79 27.45 -5.34
C ASP A 586 -5.68 27.39 -6.40
N ALA A 587 -5.62 26.29 -7.14
CA ALA A 587 -4.65 26.06 -8.22
C ALA A 587 -4.75 27.07 -9.40
N LYS A 588 -5.81 27.88 -9.46
CA LYS A 588 -6.01 28.94 -10.45
C LYS A 588 -5.74 30.32 -9.87
N GLN A 589 -5.21 30.39 -8.64
CA GLN A 589 -4.91 31.61 -7.90
C GLN A 589 -6.17 32.45 -7.60
N ASN A 590 -7.34 31.83 -7.56
CA ASN A 590 -8.52 32.45 -6.95
C ASN A 590 -8.33 32.49 -5.44
N VAL A 591 -8.66 33.63 -4.82
CA VAL A 591 -8.42 33.85 -3.40
C VAL A 591 -9.70 34.14 -2.65
N GLY A 592 -9.97 33.34 -1.61
CA GLY A 592 -10.98 33.59 -0.58
C GLY A 592 -10.34 34.21 0.66
N VAL A 593 -11.02 35.12 1.33
CA VAL A 593 -10.48 35.81 2.52
C VAL A 593 -11.55 35.87 3.61
N VAL A 594 -11.12 35.66 4.85
CA VAL A 594 -11.86 35.98 6.06
C VAL A 594 -11.10 37.09 6.79
N MET A 595 -11.61 38.32 6.69
CA MET A 595 -10.96 39.49 7.29
C MET A 595 -11.18 39.61 8.80
N ASN A 596 -12.32 39.15 9.30
CA ASN A 596 -12.70 39.19 10.70
C ASN A 596 -13.79 38.15 10.98
N ALA A 597 -13.82 37.63 12.21
CA ALA A 597 -14.88 36.78 12.72
C ALA A 597 -15.02 36.99 14.24
N GLU A 598 -16.16 36.62 14.81
CA GLU A 598 -16.42 36.73 16.26
C GLU A 598 -15.58 35.74 17.11
N SER A 599 -15.01 34.70 16.49
CA SER A 599 -14.13 33.73 17.13
C SER A 599 -13.30 32.95 16.11
N ASN A 600 -12.18 32.36 16.55
CA ASN A 600 -11.35 31.47 15.72
C ASN A 600 -12.15 30.27 15.18
N SER A 601 -13.06 29.68 15.98
CA SER A 601 -13.97 28.61 15.55
C SER A 601 -14.87 29.01 14.38
N ARG A 602 -15.33 30.27 14.36
CA ARG A 602 -16.16 30.76 13.26
C ARG A 602 -15.38 30.86 11.95
N VAL A 603 -14.11 31.24 12.01
CA VAL A 603 -13.22 31.32 10.83
C VAL A 603 -13.20 29.96 10.12
N GLU A 604 -13.02 28.87 10.85
CA GLU A 604 -13.01 27.50 10.31
C GLU A 604 -14.27 27.18 9.50
N GLY A 605 -15.46 27.50 10.03
CA GLY A 605 -16.72 27.28 9.33
C GLY A 605 -16.85 28.08 8.04
N MET A 606 -16.33 29.32 8.04
CA MET A 606 -16.31 30.17 6.84
C MET A 606 -15.32 29.65 5.79
N LEU A 607 -14.11 29.26 6.22
CA LEU A 607 -13.09 28.68 5.34
C LEU A 607 -13.57 27.39 4.68
N ARG A 608 -14.25 26.49 5.43
CA ARG A 608 -14.85 25.29 4.84
C ARG A 608 -15.82 25.61 3.71
N SER A 609 -16.72 26.58 3.91
CA SER A 609 -17.68 26.96 2.87
C SER A 609 -16.98 27.55 1.63
N GLN A 610 -15.92 28.32 1.81
CA GLN A 610 -15.12 28.85 0.70
C GLN A 610 -14.36 27.74 -0.03
N CYS A 611 -13.77 26.78 0.70
CA CYS A 611 -13.04 25.65 0.14
C CYS A 611 -13.91 24.78 -0.79
N VAL A 612 -15.19 24.58 -0.47
CA VAL A 612 -16.14 23.91 -1.39
C VAL A 612 -16.23 24.64 -2.73
N ASN A 613 -16.38 25.96 -2.72
CA ASN A 613 -16.48 26.76 -3.94
C ASN A 613 -15.16 26.78 -4.74
N LEU A 614 -14.02 26.69 -4.06
CA LEU A 614 -12.68 26.66 -4.65
C LEU A 614 -12.25 25.25 -5.12
N GLY A 615 -13.16 24.28 -5.09
CA GLY A 615 -12.95 22.94 -5.65
C GLY A 615 -12.21 21.98 -4.71
N LEU A 616 -12.40 22.13 -3.40
CA LEU A 616 -12.09 21.13 -2.35
C LEU A 616 -10.60 20.77 -2.16
N LYS A 617 -9.69 21.45 -2.86
CA LYS A 617 -8.25 21.38 -2.65
C LYS A 617 -7.68 22.79 -2.78
N THR A 618 -7.35 23.38 -1.64
CA THR A 618 -6.85 24.75 -1.51
C THR A 618 -5.63 24.77 -0.59
N ALA A 619 -4.87 25.85 -0.63
CA ALA A 619 -3.93 26.20 0.43
C ALA A 619 -4.54 27.27 1.34
N VAL A 620 -4.16 27.27 2.61
CA VAL A 620 -4.58 28.26 3.61
C VAL A 620 -3.35 28.98 4.19
N ALA A 621 -3.49 30.28 4.45
CA ALA A 621 -2.52 31.06 5.22
C ALA A 621 -3.26 32.01 6.18
N ALA A 622 -3.04 31.82 7.47
CA ALA A 622 -3.46 32.69 8.56
C ALA A 622 -2.60 33.97 8.61
N VAL A 623 -2.96 34.88 9.51
CA VAL A 623 -2.20 36.10 9.78
C VAL A 623 -0.74 35.80 10.13
N PRO A 624 0.25 36.53 9.58
CA PRO A 624 1.64 36.41 10.01
C PRO A 624 1.80 36.79 11.48
N LEU A 625 2.68 36.11 12.20
CA LEU A 625 2.99 36.38 13.61
C LEU A 625 4.44 36.83 13.76
N SER A 626 4.71 37.67 14.75
CA SER A 626 6.09 38.02 15.11
C SER A 626 6.79 36.84 15.78
N CYS A 627 8.12 36.77 15.63
CA CYS A 627 8.90 35.64 16.10
C CYS A 627 8.99 35.55 17.64
N ASP A 628 8.73 36.62 18.40
CA ASP A 628 8.52 36.53 19.86
C ASP A 628 7.31 35.65 20.22
N ILE A 629 6.18 35.83 19.54
CA ILE A 629 4.98 34.99 19.69
C ILE A 629 5.32 33.55 19.30
N ILE A 630 6.04 33.35 18.20
CA ILE A 630 6.44 32.00 17.77
C ILE A 630 7.32 31.33 18.83
N LYS A 631 8.33 32.01 19.35
CA LYS A 631 9.21 31.47 20.41
C LYS A 631 8.45 31.13 21.69
N GLU A 632 7.44 31.93 22.03
CA GLU A 632 6.66 31.73 23.26
C GLU A 632 5.66 30.57 23.12
N TYR A 633 5.03 30.42 21.95
CA TYR A 633 3.87 29.54 21.81
C TYR A 633 4.05 28.35 20.87
N CYS A 634 5.03 28.30 19.97
CA CYS A 634 5.22 27.12 19.12
C CYS A 634 5.65 25.88 19.93
N ILE A 635 5.45 24.70 19.34
CA ILE A 635 6.07 23.47 19.82
C ILE A 635 7.42 23.32 19.10
N PRO A 636 8.55 23.50 19.80
CA PRO A 636 9.86 23.50 19.15
C PRO A 636 10.34 22.08 18.84
N ASN A 637 11.29 21.98 17.90
CA ASN A 637 12.02 20.77 17.51
C ASN A 637 11.20 19.68 16.81
N THR A 638 9.98 19.97 16.35
CA THR A 638 9.09 18.94 15.79
C THR A 638 9.55 18.47 14.40
N VAL A 639 10.23 19.32 13.62
CA VAL A 639 10.86 18.92 12.34
C VAL A 639 12.04 17.99 12.61
N SER A 640 12.93 18.35 13.54
CA SER A 640 14.04 17.50 13.97
C SER A 640 13.55 16.17 14.57
N GLN A 641 12.49 16.19 15.38
CA GLN A 641 11.87 14.99 15.95
C GLN A 641 11.34 14.07 14.85
N ALA A 642 10.63 14.61 13.85
CA ALA A 642 10.17 13.85 12.70
C ALA A 642 11.34 13.18 11.97
N TRP A 643 12.46 13.89 11.78
CA TRP A 643 13.66 13.31 11.18
C TRP A 643 14.23 12.13 11.97
N TYR A 644 14.36 12.24 13.30
CA TYR A 644 14.87 11.16 14.14
C TYR A 644 13.96 9.93 14.13
N ILE A 645 12.64 10.14 14.25
CA ILE A 645 11.64 9.07 14.17
C ILE A 645 11.72 8.38 12.80
N GLY A 646 11.74 9.16 11.72
CA GLY A 646 11.83 8.62 10.37
C GLY A 646 13.09 7.78 10.18
N ARG A 647 14.25 8.30 10.59
CA ARG A 647 15.52 7.57 10.55
C ARG A 647 15.45 6.26 11.32
N ALA A 648 14.89 6.26 12.54
CA ALA A 648 14.73 5.06 13.35
C ALA A 648 13.85 4.02 12.65
N VAL A 649 12.75 4.44 12.03
CA VAL A 649 11.87 3.55 11.23
C VAL A 649 12.63 2.92 10.06
N HIS A 650 13.38 3.71 9.30
CA HIS A 650 14.17 3.21 8.17
C HIS A 650 15.26 2.22 8.61
N GLN A 651 15.98 2.53 9.69
CA GLN A 651 16.99 1.65 10.26
C GLN A 651 16.37 0.35 10.78
N ALA A 652 15.23 0.43 11.47
CA ALA A 652 14.56 -0.75 12.01
C ALA A 652 14.02 -1.67 10.90
N ARG A 653 13.48 -1.11 9.81
CA ARG A 653 13.09 -1.88 8.61
C ARG A 653 14.27 -2.62 8.00
N ARG A 654 15.40 -1.92 7.83
CA ARG A 654 16.62 -2.49 7.23
C ARG A 654 17.22 -3.61 8.10
N SER A 655 17.31 -3.36 9.40
CA SER A 655 17.87 -4.31 10.38
C SER A 655 16.86 -5.36 10.83
N LYS A 656 15.60 -5.27 10.38
CA LYS A 656 14.48 -6.13 10.78
C LYS A 656 14.29 -6.20 12.30
N THR A 657 14.47 -5.07 12.97
CA THR A 657 14.29 -4.91 14.43
C THR A 657 12.93 -4.32 14.76
N ASP A 658 12.56 -4.35 16.04
CA ASP A 658 11.32 -3.76 16.54
C ASP A 658 11.31 -2.24 16.31
N ILE A 659 10.38 -1.78 15.49
CA ILE A 659 10.32 -0.38 15.08
C ILE A 659 9.77 0.49 16.21
N VAL A 660 8.84 -0.01 17.02
CA VAL A 660 8.24 0.73 18.13
C VAL A 660 9.30 1.00 19.19
N LYS A 661 10.08 -0.02 19.54
CA LYS A 661 11.25 0.15 20.43
C LYS A 661 12.27 1.11 19.82
N SER A 662 12.50 1.05 18.51
CA SER A 662 13.43 1.96 17.82
C SER A 662 12.95 3.41 17.84
N ILE A 663 11.64 3.65 17.70
CA ILE A 663 11.04 4.98 17.84
C ILE A 663 11.20 5.48 19.27
N PHE A 664 10.86 4.67 20.28
CA PHE A 664 10.98 5.04 21.69
C PHE A 664 12.43 5.27 22.16
N ALA A 665 13.40 4.67 21.48
CA ALA A 665 14.81 4.97 21.72
C ALA A 665 15.20 6.38 21.27
N THR A 666 14.42 7.01 20.39
CA THR A 666 14.69 8.35 19.84
C THR A 666 13.75 9.43 20.35
N SER A 667 12.50 9.09 20.67
CA SER A 667 11.48 10.02 21.14
C SER A 667 10.75 9.42 22.33
N PRO A 668 10.45 10.20 23.40
CA PRO A 668 9.60 9.75 24.47
C PRO A 668 8.26 9.27 23.94
N GLY A 669 7.75 8.18 24.50
CA GLY A 669 6.42 7.69 24.21
C GLY A 669 6.10 6.43 24.99
N LYS A 670 4.83 6.04 24.95
CA LYS A 670 4.34 4.86 25.68
C LYS A 670 3.57 3.94 24.76
N LEU A 671 3.88 2.64 24.86
CA LEU A 671 3.05 1.60 24.25
C LEU A 671 1.73 1.51 25.02
N LEU A 672 0.64 2.02 24.44
CA LEU A 672 -0.68 1.99 25.08
C LEU A 672 -1.35 0.62 24.97
N TYR A 673 -1.10 -0.06 23.86
CA TYR A 673 -1.71 -1.33 23.53
C TYR A 673 -0.85 -2.03 22.48
N SER A 674 -1.01 -3.33 22.31
CA SER A 674 -0.58 -4.05 21.12
C SER A 674 -1.65 -5.05 20.78
N GLY A 675 -2.02 -5.09 19.52
CA GLY A 675 -3.23 -5.77 19.10
C GLY A 675 -3.36 -5.81 17.60
N LYS A 676 -4.51 -6.28 17.17
CA LYS A 676 -4.82 -6.54 15.77
C LYS A 676 -6.05 -5.79 15.35
N ILE A 677 -5.96 -5.07 14.23
CA ILE A 677 -7.12 -4.36 13.68
C ILE A 677 -8.09 -5.39 13.12
N ILE A 678 -9.28 -5.47 13.73
CA ILE A 678 -10.33 -6.43 13.34
C ILE A 678 -11.50 -5.80 12.61
N ASP A 679 -11.72 -4.49 12.76
CA ASP A 679 -12.83 -3.77 12.13
C ASP A 679 -12.48 -2.29 11.94
N VAL A 680 -12.87 -1.71 10.81
CA VAL A 680 -12.76 -0.28 10.53
C VAL A 680 -14.05 0.20 9.89
N LYS A 681 -14.82 1.01 10.63
CA LYS A 681 -16.06 1.62 10.14
C LYS A 681 -15.82 3.07 9.78
N ARG A 682 -16.35 3.51 8.63
CA ARG A 682 -16.24 4.88 8.13
C ARG A 682 -17.62 5.43 7.80
N ASP A 683 -17.81 6.70 8.12
CA ASP A 683 -18.95 7.52 7.74
C ASP A 683 -18.46 8.93 7.39
N VAL A 684 -19.24 9.69 6.63
CA VAL A 684 -18.93 11.08 6.30
C VAL A 684 -20.00 11.98 6.91
N SER A 685 -19.58 12.85 7.83
CA SER A 685 -20.46 13.79 8.50
C SER A 685 -19.82 15.16 8.59
N ARG A 686 -20.58 16.21 8.26
CA ARG A 686 -20.16 17.63 8.32
C ARG A 686 -18.82 17.94 7.61
N GLY A 687 -18.50 17.21 6.54
CA GLY A 687 -17.26 17.39 5.78
C GLY A 687 -16.05 16.63 6.30
N TYR A 688 -16.19 15.83 7.36
CA TYR A 688 -15.14 14.98 7.89
C TYR A 688 -15.40 13.50 7.60
N THR A 689 -14.34 12.71 7.46
CA THR A 689 -14.46 11.26 7.60
C THR A 689 -14.40 10.92 9.07
N MET A 690 -15.55 10.51 9.60
CA MET A 690 -15.68 10.00 10.96
C MET A 690 -15.63 8.48 10.91
N GLY A 691 -15.13 7.85 11.96
CA GLY A 691 -15.13 6.41 12.02
C GLY A 691 -14.61 5.85 13.31
N GLN A 692 -14.49 4.53 13.33
CA GLN A 692 -13.87 3.82 14.44
C GLN A 692 -13.03 2.65 13.92
N CYS A 693 -11.84 2.50 14.49
CA CYS A 693 -10.99 1.34 14.35
C CYS A 693 -11.13 0.47 15.60
N THR A 694 -11.40 -0.82 15.46
CA THR A 694 -11.50 -1.77 16.57
C THR A 694 -10.33 -2.72 16.54
N ILE A 695 -9.74 -2.94 17.71
CA ILE A 695 -8.43 -3.57 17.87
C ILE A 695 -8.54 -4.57 19.00
N GLU A 696 -8.18 -5.82 18.73
CA GLU A 696 -8.24 -6.91 19.69
C GLU A 696 -6.86 -7.25 20.25
N PRO A 697 -6.79 -7.76 21.50
CA PRO A 697 -5.52 -8.04 22.13
C PRO A 697 -4.85 -9.22 21.43
N LEU A 698 -3.53 -9.18 21.37
CA LEU A 698 -2.74 -10.29 20.84
C LEU A 698 -2.95 -11.55 21.71
N THR A 699 -3.08 -12.70 21.06
CA THR A 699 -3.09 -14.00 21.73
C THR A 699 -1.73 -14.36 22.33
N GLY A 700 -1.69 -15.39 23.20
CA GLY A 700 -0.45 -15.83 23.85
C GLY A 700 0.68 -16.11 22.86
N ASP A 701 0.35 -16.71 21.72
CA ASP A 701 1.30 -17.04 20.65
C ASP A 701 1.78 -15.78 19.89
N GLU A 702 0.96 -14.72 19.85
CA GLU A 702 1.28 -13.43 19.21
C GLU A 702 2.12 -12.51 20.13
N ILE A 703 2.10 -12.72 21.47
CA ILE A 703 2.86 -11.93 22.45
C ILE A 703 4.33 -12.39 22.55
N GLU A 704 4.62 -13.69 22.39
CA GLU A 704 5.99 -14.23 22.50
C GLU A 704 6.96 -13.67 21.41
N ASN A 705 6.42 -13.11 20.32
CA ASN A 705 7.18 -12.47 19.24
C ASN A 705 7.51 -10.99 19.48
N ILE A 706 6.97 -10.35 20.53
CA ILE A 706 7.42 -9.03 20.98
C ILE A 706 8.50 -9.26 22.03
N SER A 707 9.77 -9.30 21.59
CA SER A 707 10.96 -9.54 22.41
C SER A 707 10.78 -9.27 23.91
N THR A 708 10.94 -10.34 24.68
CA THR A 708 11.00 -10.46 26.14
C THR A 708 11.38 -9.17 26.84
N THR A 709 10.42 -8.58 27.54
CA THR A 709 10.71 -7.72 28.70
C THR A 709 9.79 -8.15 29.82
N GLN A 710 10.41 -8.66 30.89
CA GLN A 710 9.78 -8.88 32.17
C GLN A 710 9.23 -7.53 32.67
N SER A 711 7.92 -7.31 32.53
CA SER A 711 7.17 -6.60 33.56
C SER A 711 6.51 -7.66 34.43
N THR A 712 7.00 -7.77 35.66
CA THR A 712 6.35 -8.45 36.76
C THR A 712 5.07 -7.70 37.11
N ASP A 713 4.02 -7.90 36.31
CA ASP A 713 2.58 -7.72 36.58
C ASP A 713 1.85 -7.60 35.24
N GLU A 714 1.50 -8.72 34.60
CA GLU A 714 0.58 -8.68 33.45
C GLU A 714 -0.56 -9.66 33.63
N GLN A 715 -1.67 -9.14 34.18
CA GLN A 715 -2.97 -9.64 33.76
C GLN A 715 -3.05 -9.49 32.23
N LYS A 716 -3.03 -10.61 31.49
CA LYS A 716 -3.24 -10.60 30.03
C LYS A 716 -4.43 -9.69 29.71
N GLU A 717 -4.18 -8.60 28.98
CA GLU A 717 -5.21 -7.64 28.61
C GLU A 717 -6.24 -8.33 27.72
N LYS A 718 -7.49 -8.40 28.18
CA LYS A 718 -8.59 -9.11 27.47
C LYS A 718 -9.57 -8.15 26.80
N ARG A 719 -9.34 -6.84 26.93
CA ARG A 719 -10.25 -5.81 26.43
C ARG A 719 -9.86 -5.43 25.02
N CYS A 720 -10.85 -5.31 24.14
CA CYS A 720 -10.66 -4.68 22.84
C CYS A 720 -10.47 -3.17 23.06
N ILE A 721 -9.71 -2.51 22.19
CA ILE A 721 -9.67 -1.06 22.09
C ILE A 721 -10.44 -0.59 20.88
N VAL A 722 -11.23 0.45 21.08
CA VAL A 722 -11.86 1.21 20.00
C VAL A 722 -11.15 2.55 19.91
N ILE A 723 -10.76 2.93 18.70
CA ILE A 723 -10.12 4.20 18.38
C ILE A 723 -11.03 4.96 17.41
N PRO A 724 -11.86 5.88 17.91
CA PRO A 724 -12.61 6.80 17.07
C PRO A 724 -11.68 7.78 16.37
N PHE A 725 -12.02 8.11 15.12
CA PHE A 725 -11.29 9.09 14.33
C PHE A 725 -12.21 10.08 13.62
N GLN A 726 -11.70 11.29 13.39
CA GLN A 726 -12.26 12.35 12.56
C GLN A 726 -11.14 12.84 11.66
N ASN A 727 -10.87 12.13 10.56
CA ASN A 727 -9.58 12.12 9.86
C ASN A 727 -8.42 11.66 10.77
N GLU A 728 -8.16 12.35 11.89
CA GLU A 728 -7.17 12.00 12.92
C GLU A 728 -7.76 11.08 14.02
N PHE A 729 -6.92 10.26 14.66
CA PHE A 729 -7.27 9.48 15.84
C PHE A 729 -7.47 10.40 17.06
N LEU A 730 -8.65 10.31 17.68
CA LEU A 730 -9.07 11.24 18.72
C LEU A 730 -8.74 10.74 20.12
N TYR A 731 -9.16 9.51 20.44
CA TYR A 731 -8.91 8.88 21.73
C TYR A 731 -8.93 7.35 21.59
N ALA A 732 -8.41 6.65 22.59
CA ALA A 732 -8.50 5.20 22.71
C ALA A 732 -9.39 4.83 23.90
N ALA A 733 -10.38 3.96 23.68
CA ALA A 733 -11.28 3.49 24.73
C ALA A 733 -11.27 1.97 24.83
N SER A 734 -11.08 1.44 26.05
CA SER A 734 -11.17 0.00 26.30
C SER A 734 -12.62 -0.44 26.42
N HIS A 735 -13.01 -1.52 25.76
CA HIS A 735 -14.34 -2.13 25.81
C HIS A 735 -14.27 -3.58 26.29
N LEU A 736 -15.13 -3.95 27.25
CA LEU A 736 -15.36 -5.34 27.67
C LEU A 736 -16.64 -5.84 27.00
N ARG A 737 -16.52 -6.88 26.15
CA ARG A 737 -17.66 -7.53 25.44
C ARG A 737 -18.87 -7.88 26.34
N ALA A 738 -18.70 -7.95 27.66
CA ALA A 738 -19.70 -8.42 28.62
C ALA A 738 -20.40 -7.32 29.47
N ARG A 739 -20.03 -6.03 29.39
CA ARG A 739 -20.70 -4.96 30.18
C ARG A 739 -20.78 -3.62 29.45
N SER A 740 -21.94 -2.97 29.52
CA SER A 740 -22.29 -1.68 28.89
C SER A 740 -21.67 -0.46 29.58
N GLY A 741 -20.34 -0.44 29.77
CA GLY A 741 -19.64 0.68 30.41
C GLY A 741 -18.35 1.04 29.69
N TRP A 742 -18.20 2.31 29.31
CA TRP A 742 -17.00 2.87 28.69
C TRP A 742 -16.06 3.44 29.77
N ARG A 743 -14.75 3.15 29.68
CA ARG A 743 -13.71 3.92 30.37
C ARG A 743 -12.79 4.49 29.29
N GLY A 744 -12.84 5.81 29.10
CA GLY A 744 -11.97 6.54 28.17
C GLY A 744 -10.83 7.23 28.89
N HIS A 745 -9.66 7.28 28.25
CA HIS A 745 -8.58 8.21 28.62
C HIS A 745 -8.44 9.21 27.47
N TRP A 746 -8.37 10.50 27.78
CA TRP A 746 -7.95 11.54 26.84
C TRP A 746 -6.43 11.51 26.76
N ILE A 747 -5.85 11.48 25.56
CA ILE A 747 -4.43 11.20 25.34
C ILE A 747 -3.85 12.21 24.33
N SER A 748 -2.60 12.63 24.56
CA SER A 748 -1.90 13.73 23.89
C SER A 748 -1.57 13.46 22.40
N GLY A 749 -1.27 12.21 22.03
CA GLY A 749 -1.00 11.78 20.65
C GLY A 749 -1.40 10.31 20.45
N ILE A 750 -2.12 9.95 19.39
CA ILE A 750 -2.38 8.52 19.08
C ILE A 750 -1.88 8.19 17.70
N ALA A 751 -0.81 7.41 17.64
CA ALA A 751 -0.34 6.80 16.39
C ALA A 751 -0.61 5.30 16.40
N ILE A 752 -1.19 4.79 15.32
CA ILE A 752 -1.29 3.36 15.03
C ILE A 752 -0.13 2.99 14.13
N TRP A 753 0.64 1.97 14.51
CA TRP A 753 1.79 1.55 13.73
C TRP A 753 1.80 0.04 13.55
N THR A 754 1.94 -0.43 12.31
CA THR A 754 1.98 -1.86 11.96
C THR A 754 3.42 -2.24 11.61
N GLN A 755 3.87 -3.47 11.89
CA GLN A 755 5.22 -3.95 11.53
C GLN A 755 5.60 -3.75 10.06
N SER A 756 4.60 -3.57 9.20
CA SER A 756 4.71 -3.39 7.76
C SER A 756 4.49 -1.94 7.26
N GLY A 757 4.35 -0.96 8.16
CA GLY A 757 4.10 0.45 7.85
C GLY A 757 2.73 0.97 8.30
N CYS A 758 2.40 2.22 7.97
CA CYS A 758 1.18 2.87 8.49
C CYS A 758 -0.14 2.33 7.91
N ASP A 759 -0.10 1.38 6.97
CA ASP A 759 -1.26 1.04 6.12
C ASP A 759 -1.51 -0.47 5.90
N ARG A 760 -0.88 -1.38 6.67
CA ARG A 760 -1.12 -2.83 6.51
C ARG A 760 -2.00 -3.41 7.61
N TYR A 761 -2.88 -4.34 7.27
CA TYR A 761 -3.56 -5.17 8.26
C TYR A 761 -2.58 -6.22 8.79
N GLY A 762 -1.88 -5.89 9.88
CA GLY A 762 -0.92 -6.76 10.57
C GLY A 762 -0.77 -6.35 12.04
N SER A 763 0.08 -7.05 12.80
CA SER A 763 0.33 -6.76 14.21
C SER A 763 0.65 -5.27 14.43
N THR A 764 -0.16 -4.63 15.29
CA THR A 764 -0.13 -3.19 15.52
C THR A 764 0.27 -2.86 16.95
N SER A 765 1.13 -1.86 17.10
CA SER A 765 1.55 -1.30 18.37
C SER A 765 1.18 0.18 18.42
N PHE A 766 0.65 0.61 19.57
CA PHE A 766 0.04 1.92 19.77
C PHE A 766 0.95 2.83 20.57
N MET A 767 1.28 4.02 20.03
CA MET A 767 2.17 4.94 20.72
C MET A 767 1.42 6.19 21.19
N ASP A 768 1.60 6.53 22.46
CA ASP A 768 1.31 7.85 23.02
C ASP A 768 2.53 8.75 22.89
N GLY A 769 2.35 9.93 22.30
CA GLY A 769 3.35 11.01 22.29
C GLY A 769 3.05 11.94 23.46
N GLY A 770 3.93 11.96 24.45
CA GLY A 770 3.85 12.82 25.63
C GLY A 770 4.81 13.99 25.55
#